data_AF-A0A1E7FKX9-F1
#
_entry.id   AF-A0A1E7FKX9-F1
#
_cell.length_a   1.000
_cell.length_b   1.000
_cell.length_c   1.000
_cell.angle_alpha   90.00
_cell.angle_beta   90.00
_cell.angle_gamma   90.00
#
_symmetry.space_group_name_H-M   'P 1'
#
loop_
_entity.id
_entity.type
_entity.pdbx_description
1 polymer ?
#
loop_
_entity_poly.entity_id
_entity_poly.type
_entity_poly.pdbx_seq_one_letter_code
_entity_poly.pdbx_strand_id
1 'polypeptide(L)'
;MQQNFIIQHGLNQNPIANHACDGYRGIYHIEKGDIGGAAGTVFFQFVIGQIIWAEKYNFKPWVYLNNVSHIVYDPIVHGNNTGVNFTMQKGTEISYIQRPMGHRRDAYPGQTVVNNPDNLRSFHYNFDGNGVWDNYFEPISDFIPGDKSCQDKPLVTMDLYQVTPGVHGFSGAPKCWRYEYLPDYITKPHIPLNDWLAPQRQSAHDVLKRYIRFKPHIKAKAEYVNPSCSIETNNACLGIHIRHSDKAAGRRILDTDEFLPYVKAFLDAGGKWIYLATDSEKVVEHIKTTWPENVLKVIRSMGDDVVRSNDEQAVFDIGSHHRTNTEILVEIQALSYCQFMIHGLSAVTESSIWINIDLHYTSVNLEDPDHSNENEFGDLVGKVLTGGNASQILEKRNSINNNNINNWWMPKSYEVQFSTTTLNQNQNQLPHTQACDDSTSGILHISHVGTNAGTGVAFFTSVLNQLLYAKKNNLTPWIHLSNESKLIYDDEIHGAASGGVSVIEDIQDVLMITMLENDNINSSLLYPGPVVVESSRQKKNITLRGNGIWTSYFRGVSDFVPESKSCSDKPVLSMDEDMVSAMNSWSPWSSKAWQYDDIPNEFWNPKGLTLKSWLEPKRIKANDIVKRYYKFQPFIVERAQQVNPFNSTPCLAVHLLNTDKEGIHRKKFPPNKFREYFDAFARAGGKHIYIASDSSPFPIYIQKMIRTQGPYVVRSSWKWPPHMLENHHRTNSEALVDILAMSKCQLLLHGNSAISEATIYLNLNLHNNSVNMEDPDRLSVKEFEALARRVVEIPSDEATTVNATKLQQRSTTKMNATKGNLPPPPENNNVGIIKGNHDRKCRRNAIVYLAQKKHSSYERDSYGNLLKSLELMNSNYLSVHNHQNNTDVIIFHTDDFNQDDMDIMETKFGSSFREGLYFINLQNTSYWQRPSWHRNDNPSADWYAYPLFSEGYRQMMHWYAIDIWRFFKDYGRNNNCSYEYIMRFDEDSFLRSKLDYDIFDYMKKNDYNYGFRLCSYEMQVTQRIWTIWTKMTSKKGSQVPPIRDIDLNMCGIYNNFFVTKLSFFQDDKVQRFLKLVDRQGMIYRRRLGDLMIHSMAVYAFSPSEKIHRFLDFTYEHSTINTTTGCVIWGGIQAGYNDPNSNKTLDKFYQENVLDHNCATTTSAIRIIDTSYLIQDDLSPTYQHHLPSEYASTTTTTTTTLNKNENGYGKKLKLKTIMAGKVEYPGQGLLSG
;
A
#
# COMPACT_ATOMS: atom_id res chain seq x y z
N MET A 1 -21.49 -60.76 2.94
CA MET A 1 -22.63 -61.59 2.49
C MET A 1 -23.83 -60.68 2.32
N GLN A 2 -24.35 -60.59 1.09
CA GLN A 2 -25.50 -59.75 0.73
C GLN A 2 -26.80 -60.31 1.33
N GLN A 3 -27.62 -59.45 1.94
CA GLN A 3 -29.06 -59.69 2.00
C GLN A 3 -29.83 -58.36 1.97
N ASN A 4 -30.73 -58.29 1.00
CA ASN A 4 -31.69 -57.23 0.72
C ASN A 4 -32.61 -56.94 1.92
N PHE A 5 -32.90 -55.66 2.16
CA PHE A 5 -34.17 -55.26 2.76
C PHE A 5 -34.85 -54.23 1.88
N ILE A 6 -35.78 -54.74 1.07
CA ILE A 6 -36.87 -53.99 0.45
C ILE A 6 -37.89 -53.72 1.57
N ILE A 7 -38.23 -52.45 1.80
CA ILE A 7 -39.47 -52.10 2.51
C ILE A 7 -40.42 -51.52 1.46
N GLN A 8 -41.35 -52.36 1.00
CA GLN A 8 -42.62 -51.91 0.46
C GLN A 8 -43.63 -51.83 1.61
N HIS A 9 -44.14 -50.65 1.89
CA HIS A 9 -45.48 -50.50 2.46
C HIS A 9 -46.28 -49.51 1.59
N GLY A 10 -47.43 -50.01 1.13
CA GLY A 10 -48.26 -49.37 0.13
C GLY A 10 -49.26 -48.35 0.68
N LEU A 11 -49.51 -47.35 -0.17
CA LEU A 11 -50.82 -46.90 -0.64
C LEU A 11 -51.91 -46.59 0.40
N ASN A 12 -52.03 -45.30 0.75
CA ASN A 12 -53.18 -44.45 0.40
C ASN A 12 -53.13 -43.13 1.18
N GLN A 13 -52.38 -42.16 0.67
CA GLN A 13 -52.69 -40.73 0.78
C GLN A 13 -52.27 -40.09 -0.55
N ASN A 14 -53.05 -39.13 -1.05
CA ASN A 14 -52.70 -38.32 -2.22
C ASN A 14 -51.21 -37.95 -2.21
N PRO A 15 -50.49 -37.89 -3.34
CA PRO A 15 -49.14 -37.34 -3.35
C PRO A 15 -49.29 -35.90 -2.87
N ILE A 16 -48.91 -35.65 -1.62
CA ILE A 16 -48.72 -34.30 -1.11
C ILE A 16 -47.73 -33.70 -2.11
N ALA A 17 -48.20 -32.74 -2.91
CA ALA A 17 -47.31 -32.02 -3.81
C ALA A 17 -46.19 -31.47 -2.93
N ASN A 18 -44.95 -31.88 -3.20
CA ASN A 18 -43.82 -31.30 -2.50
C ASN A 18 -43.76 -29.82 -2.94
N HIS A 19 -43.62 -28.92 -1.98
CA HIS A 19 -43.72 -27.47 -2.18
C HIS A 19 -42.40 -26.80 -1.76
N ALA A 20 -41.27 -27.47 -2.00
CA ALA A 20 -39.97 -27.10 -1.43
C ALA A 20 -39.50 -25.68 -1.82
N CYS A 21 -39.94 -25.20 -2.98
CA CYS A 21 -39.59 -23.88 -3.49
C CYS A 21 -40.55 -22.76 -3.08
N ASP A 22 -41.70 -23.03 -2.45
CA ASP A 22 -42.67 -21.99 -2.10
C ASP A 22 -42.04 -21.00 -1.11
N GLY A 23 -42.20 -19.69 -1.38
CA GLY A 23 -41.56 -18.61 -0.60
C GLY A 23 -40.08 -18.34 -0.89
N TYR A 24 -39.39 -19.21 -1.67
CA TYR A 24 -37.98 -19.02 -2.04
C TYR A 24 -37.81 -18.49 -3.46
N ARG A 25 -36.67 -17.82 -3.72
CA ARG A 25 -36.32 -17.30 -5.06
C ARG A 25 -35.87 -18.39 -6.04
N GLY A 26 -35.47 -19.55 -5.53
CA GLY A 26 -34.98 -20.69 -6.30
C GLY A 26 -34.15 -21.61 -5.42
N ILE A 27 -33.42 -22.51 -6.07
CA ILE A 27 -32.50 -23.44 -5.40
C ILE A 27 -31.07 -22.93 -5.55
N TYR A 28 -30.34 -22.91 -4.44
CA TYR A 28 -28.89 -22.70 -4.44
C TYR A 28 -28.19 -24.05 -4.31
N HIS A 29 -27.45 -24.43 -5.35
CA HIS A 29 -26.70 -25.67 -5.42
C HIS A 29 -25.28 -25.46 -4.88
N ILE A 30 -24.97 -26.14 -3.78
CA ILE A 30 -23.64 -26.22 -3.19
C ILE A 30 -22.92 -27.38 -3.87
N GLU A 31 -22.18 -27.03 -4.92
CA GLU A 31 -21.47 -27.98 -5.79
C GLU A 31 -20.08 -28.36 -5.27
N LYS A 32 -19.40 -27.43 -4.61
CA LYS A 32 -17.98 -27.55 -4.28
C LYS A 32 -17.59 -26.70 -3.07
N GLY A 33 -16.53 -27.14 -2.39
CA GLY A 33 -15.70 -26.31 -1.51
C GLY A 33 -14.43 -25.86 -2.22
N ASP A 34 -13.35 -25.71 -1.48
CA ASP A 34 -12.00 -25.50 -2.04
C ASP A 34 -11.40 -26.80 -2.60
N ILE A 35 -10.52 -26.65 -3.58
CA ILE A 35 -9.80 -27.75 -4.23
C ILE A 35 -8.83 -28.42 -3.23
N GLY A 36 -8.24 -27.66 -2.30
CA GLY A 36 -7.33 -28.17 -1.26
C GLY A 36 -8.00 -28.45 0.10
N GLY A 37 -9.33 -28.39 0.19
CA GLY A 37 -10.05 -28.55 1.45
C GLY A 37 -10.24 -30.01 1.86
N ALA A 38 -9.82 -30.38 3.07
CA ALA A 38 -10.17 -31.65 3.71
C ALA A 38 -11.60 -31.63 4.32
N ALA A 39 -12.07 -32.78 4.77
CA ALA A 39 -13.45 -33.01 5.27
C ALA A 39 -13.98 -31.93 6.23
N GLY A 40 -13.25 -31.60 7.30
CA GLY A 40 -13.70 -30.57 8.27
C GLY A 40 -13.87 -29.19 7.62
N THR A 41 -13.01 -28.84 6.67
CA THR A 41 -13.11 -27.58 5.94
C THR A 41 -14.25 -27.60 4.91
N VAL A 42 -14.39 -28.68 4.13
CA VAL A 42 -15.40 -28.80 3.08
C VAL A 42 -16.81 -28.94 3.66
N PHE A 43 -17.04 -29.93 4.52
CA PHE A 43 -18.38 -30.25 5.02
C PHE A 43 -18.93 -29.22 6.00
N PHE A 44 -18.08 -28.49 6.71
CA PHE A 44 -18.52 -27.47 7.65
C PHE A 44 -18.21 -26.07 7.11
N GLN A 45 -16.94 -25.67 7.07
CA GLN A 45 -16.60 -24.27 6.80
C GLN A 45 -17.14 -23.76 5.46
N PHE A 46 -16.94 -24.49 4.36
CA PHE A 46 -17.42 -24.08 3.03
C PHE A 46 -18.92 -24.21 2.86
N VAL A 47 -19.52 -25.32 3.32
CA VAL A 47 -20.98 -25.53 3.22
C VAL A 47 -21.73 -24.51 4.07
N ILE A 48 -21.32 -24.27 5.32
CA ILE A 48 -21.96 -23.29 6.22
C ILE A 48 -21.87 -21.88 5.63
N GLY A 49 -20.70 -21.45 5.16
CA GLY A 49 -20.54 -20.13 4.54
C GLY A 49 -21.47 -19.93 3.33
N GLN A 50 -21.64 -20.99 2.55
CA GLN A 50 -22.51 -21.03 1.39
C GLN A 50 -24.02 -21.05 1.76
N ILE A 51 -24.40 -21.74 2.84
CA ILE A 51 -25.77 -21.70 3.40
C ILE A 51 -26.10 -20.29 3.92
N ILE A 52 -25.18 -19.62 4.61
CA ILE A 52 -25.37 -18.24 5.10
C ILE A 52 -25.66 -17.29 3.93
N TRP A 53 -24.96 -17.46 2.81
CA TRP A 53 -25.25 -16.71 1.59
C TRP A 53 -26.66 -17.03 1.06
N ALA A 54 -27.05 -18.31 1.01
CA ALA A 54 -28.37 -18.73 0.54
C ALA A 54 -29.50 -18.13 1.39
N GLU A 55 -29.36 -18.13 2.72
CA GLU A 55 -30.32 -17.49 3.63
C GLU A 55 -30.42 -15.99 3.38
N LYS A 56 -29.27 -15.31 3.28
CA LYS A 56 -29.20 -13.86 3.05
C LYS A 56 -29.97 -13.42 1.80
N TYR A 57 -29.98 -14.25 0.75
CA TYR A 57 -30.62 -13.94 -0.54
C TYR A 57 -31.91 -14.73 -0.80
N ASN A 58 -32.46 -15.39 0.22
CA ASN A 58 -33.71 -16.16 0.18
C ASN A 58 -33.73 -17.28 -0.89
N PHE A 59 -32.65 -18.08 -0.93
CA PHE A 59 -32.57 -19.30 -1.72
C PHE A 59 -32.63 -20.54 -0.81
N LYS A 60 -33.26 -21.60 -1.31
CA LYS A 60 -33.26 -22.89 -0.61
C LYS A 60 -31.95 -23.63 -0.92
N PRO A 61 -31.14 -24.00 0.07
CA PRO A 61 -29.87 -24.66 -0.19
C PRO A 61 -30.06 -26.15 -0.51
N TRP A 62 -29.25 -26.67 -1.44
CA TRP A 62 -29.15 -28.09 -1.79
C TRP A 62 -27.68 -28.45 -1.96
N VAL A 63 -27.19 -29.46 -1.23
CA VAL A 63 -25.78 -29.90 -1.30
C VAL A 63 -25.67 -31.11 -2.19
N TYR A 64 -24.87 -30.98 -3.25
CA TYR A 64 -24.54 -32.08 -4.13
C TYR A 64 -23.10 -31.88 -4.61
N LEU A 65 -22.16 -32.41 -3.84
CA LEU A 65 -20.72 -32.21 -4.06
C LEU A 65 -20.20 -33.12 -5.17
N ASN A 66 -19.45 -32.55 -6.11
CA ASN A 66 -18.81 -33.27 -7.21
C ASN A 66 -17.29 -33.47 -6.98
N ASN A 67 -16.59 -34.00 -7.99
CA ASN A 67 -15.14 -34.28 -7.93
C ASN A 67 -14.24 -33.02 -7.96
N VAL A 68 -14.78 -31.79 -7.94
CA VAL A 68 -13.94 -30.59 -7.81
C VAL A 68 -13.29 -30.54 -6.42
N SER A 69 -14.03 -30.93 -5.38
CA SER A 69 -13.48 -31.16 -4.03
C SER A 69 -12.93 -32.58 -3.90
N HIS A 70 -11.95 -32.92 -4.75
CA HIS A 70 -11.40 -34.27 -4.91
C HIS A 70 -10.96 -34.93 -3.59
N ILE A 71 -10.45 -34.16 -2.61
CA ILE A 71 -10.02 -34.67 -1.29
C ILE A 71 -11.15 -35.32 -0.50
N VAL A 72 -12.42 -34.94 -0.73
CA VAL A 72 -13.59 -35.58 -0.10
C VAL A 72 -14.34 -36.51 -1.06
N TYR A 73 -13.95 -36.55 -2.33
CA TYR A 73 -14.62 -37.33 -3.37
C TYR A 73 -13.88 -38.66 -3.60
N ASP A 74 -14.43 -39.76 -3.10
CA ASP A 74 -14.02 -41.11 -3.46
C ASP A 74 -14.67 -41.57 -4.79
N PRO A 75 -13.91 -41.86 -5.86
CA PRO A 75 -14.47 -42.23 -7.15
C PRO A 75 -15.15 -43.61 -7.15
N ILE A 76 -14.77 -44.52 -6.25
CA ILE A 76 -15.37 -45.86 -6.16
C ILE A 76 -16.72 -45.79 -5.45
N VAL A 77 -16.80 -45.00 -4.37
CA VAL A 77 -18.03 -44.90 -3.57
C VAL A 77 -19.02 -43.91 -4.19
N HIS A 78 -18.52 -42.77 -4.68
CA HIS A 78 -19.36 -41.68 -5.15
C HIS A 78 -19.59 -41.67 -6.67
N GLY A 79 -18.74 -42.34 -7.45
CA GLY A 79 -18.78 -42.35 -8.92
C GLY A 79 -19.71 -43.37 -9.58
N ASN A 80 -20.55 -44.08 -8.81
CA ASN A 80 -21.51 -45.04 -9.36
C ASN A 80 -22.58 -44.37 -10.27
N ASN A 81 -23.10 -45.12 -11.25
CA ASN A 81 -24.05 -44.68 -12.31
C ASN A 81 -25.47 -44.24 -11.84
N THR A 82 -25.64 -43.79 -10.61
CA THR A 82 -26.94 -43.36 -10.05
C THR A 82 -27.02 -41.84 -9.96
N GLY A 83 -26.99 -41.14 -11.10
CA GLY A 83 -27.11 -39.68 -11.16
C GLY A 83 -28.55 -39.17 -10.97
N VAL A 84 -28.70 -37.85 -10.80
CA VAL A 84 -30.00 -37.17 -10.72
C VAL A 84 -30.22 -36.25 -11.91
N ASN A 85 -31.39 -36.41 -12.55
CA ASN A 85 -31.78 -35.64 -13.73
C ASN A 85 -33.11 -34.93 -13.48
N PHE A 86 -33.14 -33.62 -13.70
CA PHE A 86 -34.35 -32.82 -13.51
C PHE A 86 -34.30 -31.53 -14.33
N THR A 87 -35.43 -30.81 -14.37
CA THR A 87 -35.57 -29.59 -15.17
C THR A 87 -35.87 -28.40 -14.27
N MET A 88 -35.10 -27.31 -14.44
CA MET A 88 -35.27 -26.03 -13.74
C MET A 88 -34.86 -24.88 -14.66
N GLN A 89 -35.09 -23.63 -14.26
CA GLN A 89 -34.63 -22.49 -15.04
C GLN A 89 -33.10 -22.28 -14.92
N LYS A 90 -32.46 -21.97 -16.05
CA LYS A 90 -31.08 -21.51 -16.17
C LYS A 90 -31.06 -20.07 -16.65
N GLY A 91 -29.96 -19.34 -16.41
CA GLY A 91 -29.74 -17.97 -16.90
C GLY A 91 -29.64 -16.89 -15.81
N THR A 92 -29.79 -17.30 -14.55
CA THR A 92 -29.49 -16.45 -13.38
C THR A 92 -28.10 -16.79 -12.87
N GLU A 93 -27.26 -15.79 -12.63
CA GLU A 93 -25.90 -15.94 -12.10
C GLU A 93 -25.73 -15.15 -10.80
N ILE A 94 -24.74 -15.50 -9.99
CA ILE A 94 -24.40 -14.77 -8.77
C ILE A 94 -23.45 -13.62 -9.15
N SER A 95 -23.77 -12.38 -8.78
CA SER A 95 -22.91 -11.23 -9.10
C SER A 95 -21.66 -11.17 -8.22
N TYR A 96 -20.68 -10.34 -8.61
CA TYR A 96 -19.48 -10.07 -7.81
C TYR A 96 -19.58 -8.69 -7.17
N ILE A 97 -19.35 -8.62 -5.86
CA ILE A 97 -19.16 -7.36 -5.15
C ILE A 97 -17.65 -7.12 -5.00
N GLN A 98 -17.14 -6.04 -5.59
CA GLN A 98 -15.74 -5.61 -5.44
C GLN A 98 -15.61 -4.63 -4.27
N ARG A 99 -14.62 -4.84 -3.39
CA ARG A 99 -14.32 -3.94 -2.26
C ARG A 99 -13.48 -2.71 -2.70
N PRO A 100 -13.46 -1.61 -1.92
CA PRO A 100 -12.73 -0.39 -2.27
C PRO A 100 -11.24 -0.66 -2.55
N MET A 101 -10.72 -0.11 -3.66
CA MET A 101 -9.36 -0.32 -4.22
C MET A 101 -9.17 -1.62 -5.06
N GLY A 102 -10.29 -2.30 -5.38
CA GLY A 102 -10.45 -3.63 -5.98
C GLY A 102 -9.37 -4.21 -6.89
N HIS A 103 -8.59 -5.13 -6.33
CA HIS A 103 -8.04 -6.25 -7.08
C HIS A 103 -9.15 -7.30 -7.29
N ARG A 104 -9.18 -8.01 -8.44
CA ARG A 104 -10.21 -9.04 -8.73
C ARG A 104 -10.28 -10.18 -7.69
N ARG A 105 -9.24 -10.32 -6.87
CA ARG A 105 -9.17 -11.29 -5.75
C ARG A 105 -9.88 -10.83 -4.47
N ASP A 106 -10.25 -9.56 -4.36
CA ASP A 106 -10.96 -8.99 -3.20
C ASP A 106 -12.49 -8.92 -3.45
N ALA A 107 -12.99 -9.84 -4.27
CA ALA A 107 -14.38 -9.93 -4.66
C ALA A 107 -15.09 -11.08 -3.94
N TYR A 108 -16.35 -10.89 -3.59
CA TYR A 108 -17.19 -11.89 -2.92
C TYR A 108 -18.59 -11.91 -3.56
N PRO A 109 -19.38 -13.00 -3.40
CA PRO A 109 -20.64 -13.11 -4.10
C PRO A 109 -21.71 -12.15 -3.60
N GLY A 110 -22.31 -11.42 -4.54
CA GLY A 110 -23.42 -10.50 -4.34
C GLY A 110 -24.78 -11.14 -4.57
N GLN A 111 -25.77 -10.30 -4.90
CA GLN A 111 -27.10 -10.76 -5.27
C GLN A 111 -27.08 -11.46 -6.64
N THR A 112 -28.06 -12.30 -6.91
CA THR A 112 -28.27 -12.86 -8.24
C THR A 112 -28.66 -11.81 -9.27
N VAL A 113 -28.13 -11.95 -10.49
CA VAL A 113 -28.38 -11.09 -11.65
C VAL A 113 -28.76 -11.93 -12.87
N VAL A 114 -29.59 -11.34 -13.74
CA VAL A 114 -29.91 -11.89 -15.06
C VAL A 114 -29.26 -10.96 -16.08
N ASN A 115 -28.10 -11.35 -16.61
CA ASN A 115 -27.31 -10.50 -17.50
C ASN A 115 -28.00 -10.24 -18.86
N ASN A 116 -28.81 -11.20 -19.33
CA ASN A 116 -29.66 -11.06 -20.50
C ASN A 116 -30.98 -11.84 -20.27
N PRO A 117 -32.17 -11.22 -20.38
CA PRO A 117 -33.45 -11.91 -20.27
C PRO A 117 -33.60 -13.12 -21.20
N ASP A 118 -32.97 -13.11 -22.38
CA ASP A 118 -33.02 -14.23 -23.34
C ASP A 118 -32.29 -15.49 -22.84
N ASN A 119 -31.45 -15.35 -21.80
CA ASN A 119 -30.77 -16.49 -21.19
C ASN A 119 -31.68 -17.28 -20.24
N LEU A 120 -32.82 -16.71 -19.81
CA LEU A 120 -33.79 -17.39 -18.96
C LEU A 120 -34.52 -18.47 -19.76
N ARG A 121 -34.16 -19.73 -19.52
CA ARG A 121 -34.78 -20.87 -20.20
C ARG A 121 -34.87 -22.08 -19.30
N SER A 122 -35.88 -22.90 -19.54
CA SER A 122 -35.96 -24.25 -18.98
C SER A 122 -34.75 -25.06 -19.45
N PHE A 123 -34.00 -25.63 -18.52
CA PHE A 123 -32.77 -26.37 -18.77
C PHE A 123 -32.82 -27.73 -18.06
N HIS A 124 -32.41 -28.78 -18.76
CA HIS A 124 -32.30 -30.12 -18.21
C HIS A 124 -30.92 -30.27 -17.55
N TYR A 125 -30.90 -30.40 -16.23
CA TYR A 125 -29.69 -30.63 -15.45
C TYR A 125 -29.49 -32.14 -15.28
N ASN A 126 -28.25 -32.58 -15.49
CA ASN A 126 -27.80 -33.94 -15.24
C ASN A 126 -26.58 -33.87 -14.32
N PHE A 127 -26.65 -34.56 -13.19
CA PHE A 127 -25.57 -34.66 -12.22
C PHE A 127 -25.18 -36.12 -12.03
N ASP A 128 -23.90 -36.43 -12.26
CA ASP A 128 -23.36 -37.79 -12.13
C ASP A 128 -23.06 -38.14 -10.66
N GLY A 129 -22.98 -39.44 -10.37
CA GLY A 129 -22.69 -39.97 -9.04
C GLY A 129 -23.88 -39.97 -8.09
N ASN A 130 -23.68 -40.38 -6.84
CA ASN A 130 -24.72 -40.34 -5.79
C ASN A 130 -24.57 -39.15 -4.82
N GLY A 131 -23.58 -38.27 -5.05
CA GLY A 131 -23.23 -37.14 -4.20
C GLY A 131 -22.47 -37.53 -2.91
N VAL A 132 -21.41 -36.79 -2.58
CA VAL A 132 -20.61 -37.05 -1.35
C VAL A 132 -21.43 -36.84 -0.07
N TRP A 133 -22.27 -35.80 -0.04
CA TRP A 133 -23.01 -35.37 1.15
C TRP A 133 -23.92 -36.45 1.72
N ASP A 134 -24.67 -37.12 0.85
CA ASP A 134 -25.70 -38.11 1.21
C ASP A 134 -25.11 -39.39 1.80
N ASN A 135 -23.79 -39.58 1.78
CA ASN A 135 -23.16 -40.70 2.49
C ASN A 135 -23.05 -40.44 4.00
N TYR A 136 -22.97 -39.17 4.43
CA TYR A 136 -22.61 -38.81 5.80
C TYR A 136 -23.68 -38.03 6.54
N PHE A 137 -24.49 -37.27 5.82
CA PHE A 137 -25.49 -36.36 6.39
C PHE A 137 -26.90 -36.68 5.87
N GLU A 138 -27.90 -36.22 6.60
CA GLU A 138 -29.28 -36.14 6.11
C GLU A 138 -29.42 -34.95 5.14
N PRO A 139 -30.44 -34.95 4.25
CA PRO A 139 -30.71 -33.82 3.37
C PRO A 139 -30.92 -32.51 4.14
N ILE A 140 -30.27 -31.42 3.68
CA ILE A 140 -30.35 -30.12 4.35
C ILE A 140 -31.66 -29.36 4.08
N SER A 141 -32.44 -29.83 3.11
CA SER A 141 -33.74 -29.27 2.76
C SER A 141 -34.68 -30.37 2.28
N ASP A 142 -35.96 -30.03 2.18
CA ASP A 142 -37.03 -30.85 1.60
C ASP A 142 -37.05 -30.81 0.06
N PHE A 143 -36.06 -30.16 -0.58
CA PHE A 143 -35.95 -30.16 -2.04
C PHE A 143 -35.61 -31.55 -2.57
N ILE A 144 -36.45 -32.04 -3.48
CA ILE A 144 -36.25 -33.29 -4.20
C ILE A 144 -36.03 -32.96 -5.68
N PRO A 145 -34.94 -33.42 -6.33
CA PRO A 145 -34.75 -33.26 -7.77
C PRO A 145 -36.01 -33.65 -8.56
N GLY A 146 -36.57 -32.69 -9.32
CA GLY A 146 -37.81 -32.86 -10.07
C GLY A 146 -39.08 -32.35 -9.38
N ASP A 147 -38.97 -31.68 -8.22
CA ASP A 147 -40.08 -31.00 -7.56
C ASP A 147 -40.73 -29.94 -8.47
N LYS A 148 -42.05 -30.05 -8.68
CA LYS A 148 -42.81 -29.18 -9.56
C LYS A 148 -42.88 -27.74 -9.08
N SER A 149 -42.82 -27.49 -7.77
CA SER A 149 -42.80 -26.12 -7.21
C SER A 149 -41.52 -25.34 -7.60
N CYS A 150 -40.48 -26.06 -8.02
CA CYS A 150 -39.18 -25.53 -8.38
C CYS A 150 -38.92 -25.37 -9.88
N GLN A 151 -39.77 -25.96 -10.74
CA GLN A 151 -39.52 -26.08 -12.18
C GLN A 151 -39.32 -24.72 -12.88
N ASP A 152 -40.10 -23.71 -12.47
CA ASP A 152 -40.05 -22.34 -13.02
C ASP A 152 -39.16 -21.39 -12.21
N LYS A 153 -38.26 -21.92 -11.36
CA LYS A 153 -37.31 -21.13 -10.57
C LYS A 153 -35.87 -21.44 -10.97
N PRO A 154 -34.94 -20.49 -10.77
CA PRO A 154 -33.54 -20.69 -11.12
C PRO A 154 -32.84 -21.67 -10.18
N LEU A 155 -31.96 -22.49 -10.76
CA LEU A 155 -30.90 -23.19 -10.05
C LEU A 155 -29.60 -22.40 -10.19
N VAL A 156 -29.06 -21.89 -9.08
CA VAL A 156 -27.85 -21.06 -9.05
C VAL A 156 -26.72 -21.75 -8.28
N THR A 157 -25.48 -21.58 -8.76
CA THR A 157 -24.27 -22.21 -8.21
C THR A 157 -23.15 -21.17 -8.21
N MET A 158 -22.33 -21.13 -7.15
CA MET A 158 -21.13 -20.29 -7.13
C MET A 158 -20.00 -20.87 -7.98
N ASP A 159 -19.25 -20.01 -8.66
CA ASP A 159 -17.97 -20.41 -9.24
C ASP A 159 -16.86 -20.53 -8.17
N LEU A 160 -15.70 -21.05 -8.56
CA LEU A 160 -14.61 -21.29 -7.62
C LEU A 160 -14.08 -20.01 -6.95
N TYR A 161 -14.03 -18.87 -7.65
CA TYR A 161 -13.55 -17.62 -7.08
C TYR A 161 -14.56 -17.00 -6.11
N GLN A 162 -15.84 -17.22 -6.36
CA GLN A 162 -16.92 -16.87 -5.44
C GLN A 162 -16.90 -17.72 -4.18
N VAL A 163 -16.43 -18.97 -4.23
CA VAL A 163 -16.21 -19.80 -3.05
C VAL A 163 -14.91 -19.42 -2.33
N THR A 164 -13.78 -19.42 -3.04
CA THR A 164 -12.42 -19.15 -2.51
C THR A 164 -11.63 -18.21 -3.44
N PRO A 165 -11.23 -17.00 -2.99
CA PRO A 165 -11.34 -16.47 -1.63
C PRO A 165 -12.70 -15.82 -1.32
N GLY A 166 -13.69 -15.84 -2.23
CA GLY A 166 -14.93 -15.06 -2.12
C GLY A 166 -15.70 -15.22 -0.80
N VAL A 167 -16.55 -16.24 -0.67
CA VAL A 167 -17.32 -16.50 0.56
C VAL A 167 -16.38 -16.75 1.73
N HIS A 168 -15.38 -17.60 1.51
CA HIS A 168 -14.48 -18.08 2.56
C HIS A 168 -13.65 -16.98 3.23
N GLY A 169 -13.06 -16.08 2.42
CA GLY A 169 -12.17 -15.03 2.90
C GLY A 169 -12.87 -13.69 3.11
N PHE A 170 -13.64 -13.23 2.12
CA PHE A 170 -14.10 -11.84 2.03
C PHE A 170 -15.59 -11.62 2.35
N SER A 171 -16.32 -12.67 2.72
CA SER A 171 -17.73 -12.57 3.15
C SER A 171 -17.91 -12.82 4.66
N GLY A 172 -19.16 -12.82 5.11
CA GLY A 172 -19.55 -13.12 6.49
C GLY A 172 -19.46 -14.60 6.91
N ALA A 173 -18.85 -15.47 6.10
CA ALA A 173 -18.69 -16.87 6.46
C ALA A 173 -17.83 -17.06 7.73
N PRO A 174 -18.11 -18.07 8.57
CA PRO A 174 -17.30 -18.41 9.72
C PRO A 174 -15.86 -18.77 9.34
N LYS A 175 -14.90 -18.22 10.07
CA LYS A 175 -13.48 -18.57 9.98
C LYS A 175 -13.09 -19.47 11.15
N CYS A 176 -12.13 -20.35 10.89
CA CYS A 176 -11.54 -21.20 11.92
C CYS A 176 -10.32 -20.55 12.60
N TRP A 177 -9.69 -19.58 11.93
CA TRP A 177 -8.55 -18.80 12.44
C TRP A 177 -8.37 -17.52 11.61
N ARG A 178 -7.42 -16.66 12.01
CA ARG A 178 -7.02 -15.50 11.21
C ARG A 178 -6.11 -15.93 10.07
N TYR A 179 -6.62 -15.89 8.84
CA TYR A 179 -5.80 -16.17 7.67
C TYR A 179 -4.84 -15.01 7.39
N GLU A 180 -3.53 -15.27 7.33
CA GLU A 180 -2.51 -14.23 7.14
C GLU A 180 -2.66 -13.43 5.83
N TYR A 181 -3.26 -14.04 4.80
CA TYR A 181 -3.51 -13.37 3.52
C TYR A 181 -4.69 -12.40 3.57
N LEU A 182 -5.53 -12.45 4.61
CA LEU A 182 -6.67 -11.56 4.76
C LEU A 182 -6.22 -10.22 5.37
N PRO A 183 -6.81 -9.10 4.91
CA PRO A 183 -6.48 -7.79 5.44
C PRO A 183 -6.94 -7.63 6.90
N ASP A 184 -6.23 -6.78 7.65
CA ASP A 184 -6.45 -6.54 9.08
C ASP A 184 -7.87 -6.09 9.44
N TYR A 185 -8.58 -5.42 8.52
CA TYR A 185 -9.98 -5.04 8.78
C TYR A 185 -10.93 -6.24 8.85
N ILE A 186 -10.54 -7.38 8.27
CA ILE A 186 -11.27 -8.65 8.36
C ILE A 186 -10.78 -9.44 9.57
N THR A 187 -9.46 -9.55 9.76
CA THR A 187 -8.88 -10.37 10.83
C THR A 187 -8.96 -9.71 12.21
N LYS A 188 -9.16 -8.39 12.26
CA LYS A 188 -9.27 -7.55 13.47
C LYS A 188 -8.29 -7.99 14.57
N PRO A 189 -6.97 -7.86 14.32
CA PRO A 189 -5.94 -8.39 15.22
C PRO A 189 -5.92 -7.73 16.60
N HIS A 190 -6.51 -6.54 16.73
CA HIS A 190 -6.67 -5.81 17.99
C HIS A 190 -7.77 -6.38 18.91
N ILE A 191 -8.47 -7.44 18.51
CA ILE A 191 -9.46 -8.15 19.32
C ILE A 191 -8.82 -9.48 19.78
N PRO A 192 -9.02 -9.96 21.02
CA PRO A 192 -8.63 -11.32 21.39
C PRO A 192 -9.18 -12.37 20.40
N LEU A 193 -8.43 -13.44 20.13
CA LEU A 193 -8.85 -14.43 19.11
C LEU A 193 -10.20 -15.07 19.46
N ASN A 194 -10.40 -15.43 20.73
CA ASN A 194 -11.65 -16.02 21.19
C ASN A 194 -12.87 -15.08 20.96
N ASP A 195 -12.72 -13.79 21.28
CA ASP A 195 -13.77 -12.78 21.11
C ASP A 195 -14.06 -12.50 19.62
N TRP A 196 -13.03 -12.54 18.76
CA TRP A 196 -13.20 -12.42 17.31
C TRP A 196 -13.93 -13.64 16.70
N LEU A 197 -13.70 -14.84 17.23
CA LEU A 197 -14.37 -16.06 16.79
C LEU A 197 -15.81 -16.17 17.32
N ALA A 198 -16.14 -15.57 18.47
CA ALA A 198 -17.44 -15.69 19.13
C ALA A 198 -18.66 -15.50 18.20
N PRO A 199 -18.84 -14.37 17.49
CA PRO A 199 -20.01 -14.18 16.61
C PRO A 199 -20.02 -15.14 15.42
N GLN A 200 -18.85 -15.60 14.97
CA GLN A 200 -18.70 -16.51 13.85
C GLN A 200 -19.06 -17.95 14.25
N ARG A 201 -18.63 -18.37 15.44
CA ARG A 201 -19.00 -19.66 16.05
C ARG A 201 -20.51 -19.71 16.31
N GLN A 202 -21.10 -18.63 16.83
CA GLN A 202 -22.55 -18.55 17.01
C GLN A 202 -23.28 -18.67 15.67
N SER A 203 -22.88 -17.90 14.65
CA SER A 203 -23.47 -18.00 13.31
C SER A 203 -23.33 -19.41 12.71
N ALA A 204 -22.19 -20.07 12.91
CA ALA A 204 -21.98 -21.44 12.45
C ALA A 204 -22.90 -22.42 13.19
N HIS A 205 -23.00 -22.30 14.52
CA HIS A 205 -23.87 -23.10 15.37
C HIS A 205 -25.34 -23.00 14.95
N ASP A 206 -25.82 -21.78 14.70
CA ASP A 206 -27.20 -21.54 14.28
C ASP A 206 -27.53 -22.18 12.92
N VAL A 207 -26.55 -22.24 12.02
CA VAL A 207 -26.69 -22.91 10.72
C VAL A 207 -26.64 -24.43 10.89
N LEU A 208 -25.67 -24.95 11.63
CA LEU A 208 -25.52 -26.39 11.90
C LEU A 208 -26.79 -26.97 12.53
N LYS A 209 -27.30 -26.32 13.59
CA LYS A 209 -28.51 -26.74 14.30
C LYS A 209 -29.74 -26.83 13.39
N ARG A 210 -29.81 -25.98 12.36
CA ARG A 210 -30.95 -25.93 11.43
C ARG A 210 -30.81 -26.91 10.27
N TYR A 211 -29.62 -27.02 9.67
CA TYR A 211 -29.45 -27.64 8.36
C TYR A 211 -28.67 -28.96 8.36
N ILE A 212 -27.74 -29.17 9.28
CA ILE A 212 -26.76 -30.26 9.17
C ILE A 212 -27.04 -31.31 10.24
N ARG A 213 -27.34 -32.54 9.80
CA ARG A 213 -27.61 -33.68 10.69
C ARG A 213 -26.79 -34.88 10.22
N PHE A 214 -25.96 -35.42 11.11
CA PHE A 214 -25.21 -36.66 10.83
C PHE A 214 -26.14 -37.85 10.68
N LYS A 215 -25.80 -38.76 9.76
CA LYS A 215 -26.49 -40.04 9.63
C LYS A 215 -26.36 -40.90 10.89
N PRO A 216 -27.32 -41.80 11.15
CA PRO A 216 -27.33 -42.63 12.35
C PRO A 216 -26.05 -43.43 12.59
N HIS A 217 -25.39 -43.93 11.54
CA HIS A 217 -24.17 -44.73 11.68
C HIS A 217 -22.97 -43.91 12.20
N ILE A 218 -22.83 -42.64 11.80
CA ILE A 218 -21.79 -41.74 12.32
C ILE A 218 -22.05 -41.45 13.80
N LYS A 219 -23.30 -41.11 14.16
CA LYS A 219 -23.70 -40.85 15.55
C LYS A 219 -23.48 -42.06 16.45
N ALA A 220 -23.88 -43.25 15.99
CA ALA A 220 -23.72 -44.49 16.73
C ALA A 220 -22.24 -44.83 16.96
N LYS A 221 -21.38 -44.62 15.96
CA LYS A 221 -19.94 -44.85 16.11
C LYS A 221 -19.29 -43.80 17.02
N ALA A 222 -19.72 -42.53 16.96
CA ALA A 222 -19.26 -41.48 17.86
C ALA A 222 -19.62 -41.78 19.32
N GLU A 223 -20.86 -42.19 19.59
CA GLU A 223 -21.30 -42.61 20.93
C GLU A 223 -20.54 -43.85 21.41
N TYR A 224 -20.19 -44.76 20.50
CA TYR A 224 -19.39 -45.94 20.85
C TYR A 224 -17.95 -45.57 21.28
N VAL A 225 -17.29 -44.66 20.56
CA VAL A 225 -15.88 -44.29 20.85
C VAL A 225 -15.76 -43.26 21.97
N ASN A 226 -16.78 -42.42 22.17
CA ASN A 226 -16.86 -41.50 23.31
C ASN A 226 -18.28 -41.53 23.93
N PRO A 227 -18.58 -42.51 24.79
CA PRO A 227 -19.89 -42.63 25.42
C PRO A 227 -20.25 -41.44 26.31
N SER A 228 -21.55 -41.17 26.40
CA SER A 228 -22.21 -40.14 27.21
C SER A 228 -21.36 -39.54 28.33
N CYS A 229 -20.87 -38.33 28.07
CA CYS A 229 -20.16 -37.48 29.02
C CYS A 229 -21.15 -36.43 29.54
N SER A 230 -21.27 -36.30 30.86
CA SER A 230 -22.18 -35.33 31.47
C SER A 230 -21.67 -34.87 32.82
N ILE A 231 -21.81 -33.56 33.08
CA ILE A 231 -21.54 -32.95 34.37
C ILE A 231 -22.55 -33.49 35.41
N GLU A 232 -23.82 -33.66 35.03
CA GLU A 232 -24.88 -34.12 35.92
C GLU A 232 -24.64 -35.52 36.48
N THR A 233 -24.02 -36.39 35.69
CA THR A 233 -23.67 -37.75 36.12
C THR A 233 -22.26 -37.86 36.68
N ASN A 234 -21.59 -36.73 36.96
CA ASN A 234 -20.19 -36.66 37.40
C ASN A 234 -19.22 -37.44 36.48
N ASN A 235 -19.49 -37.41 35.17
CA ASN A 235 -18.73 -38.10 34.10
C ASN A 235 -18.22 -37.09 33.06
N ALA A 236 -17.78 -35.92 33.50
CA ALA A 236 -17.31 -34.86 32.60
C ALA A 236 -16.09 -35.32 31.79
N CYS A 237 -16.01 -34.88 30.54
CA CYS A 237 -14.94 -35.24 29.61
C CYS A 237 -14.22 -34.03 29.03
N LEU A 238 -12.91 -34.21 28.86
CA LEU A 238 -12.00 -33.32 28.16
C LEU A 238 -11.70 -33.86 26.76
N GLY A 239 -12.08 -33.11 25.73
CA GLY A 239 -11.61 -33.35 24.37
C GLY A 239 -10.18 -32.85 24.19
N ILE A 240 -9.32 -33.63 23.55
CA ILE A 240 -7.98 -33.21 23.16
C ILE A 240 -7.85 -33.46 21.67
N HIS A 241 -7.51 -32.42 20.92
CA HIS A 241 -7.22 -32.54 19.51
C HIS A 241 -5.80 -32.05 19.20
N ILE A 242 -4.92 -33.00 18.89
CA ILE A 242 -3.52 -32.76 18.54
C ILE A 242 -3.36 -33.02 17.03
N ARG A 243 -2.84 -32.04 16.30
CA ARG A 243 -2.70 -32.10 14.84
C ARG A 243 -1.27 -31.85 14.41
N HIS A 244 -0.61 -32.85 13.82
CA HIS A 244 0.81 -32.81 13.41
C HIS A 244 1.03 -32.98 11.90
N SER A 245 0.19 -33.75 11.19
CA SER A 245 0.55 -34.29 9.88
C SER A 245 0.54 -33.29 8.70
N ASP A 246 -0.34 -32.29 8.70
CA ASP A 246 -0.62 -31.45 7.51
C ASP A 246 -0.79 -29.94 7.83
N LYS A 247 -0.08 -29.45 8.86
CA LYS A 247 -0.23 -28.06 9.30
C LYS A 247 0.41 -27.05 8.33
N ALA A 248 -0.40 -26.55 7.39
CA ALA A 248 0.02 -25.55 6.39
C ALA A 248 0.06 -24.10 6.93
N ALA A 249 0.56 -23.17 6.08
CA ALA A 249 0.49 -21.71 6.24
C ALA A 249 1.22 -21.14 7.47
N GLY A 250 2.42 -21.66 7.81
CA GLY A 250 3.27 -21.10 8.86
C GLY A 250 2.74 -21.27 10.29
N ARG A 251 1.62 -21.99 10.47
CA ARG A 251 1.02 -22.24 11.79
C ARG A 251 1.89 -23.17 12.63
N ARG A 252 1.97 -22.89 13.94
CA ARG A 252 2.86 -23.57 14.89
C ARG A 252 2.39 -25.00 15.13
N ILE A 253 3.20 -26.01 14.83
CA ILE A 253 2.95 -27.38 15.32
C ILE A 253 3.18 -27.37 16.83
N LEU A 254 2.15 -27.70 17.61
CA LEU A 254 2.22 -27.73 19.07
C LEU A 254 2.86 -29.03 19.52
N ASP A 255 3.80 -28.96 20.45
CA ASP A 255 4.41 -30.16 21.00
C ASP A 255 3.37 -30.93 21.84
N THR A 256 3.39 -32.27 21.74
CA THR A 256 2.44 -33.15 22.44
C THR A 256 2.47 -32.92 23.95
N ASP A 257 3.62 -32.61 24.54
CA ASP A 257 3.77 -32.41 25.97
C ASP A 257 3.19 -31.07 26.46
N GLU A 258 2.91 -30.12 25.56
CA GLU A 258 2.23 -28.86 25.92
C GLU A 258 0.79 -29.09 26.42
N PHE A 259 0.17 -30.21 26.03
CA PHE A 259 -1.19 -30.56 26.44
C PHE A 259 -1.25 -31.17 27.85
N LEU A 260 -0.18 -31.85 28.29
CA LEU A 260 -0.18 -32.64 29.52
C LEU A 260 -0.46 -31.81 30.80
N PRO A 261 0.06 -30.58 30.99
CA PRO A 261 -0.28 -29.76 32.15
C PRO A 261 -1.78 -29.46 32.28
N TYR A 262 -2.47 -29.18 31.16
CA TYR A 262 -3.91 -28.92 31.15
C TYR A 262 -4.72 -30.18 31.43
N VAL A 263 -4.25 -31.33 30.94
CA VAL A 263 -4.83 -32.64 31.26
C VAL A 263 -4.78 -32.92 32.75
N LYS A 264 -3.63 -32.68 33.38
CA LYS A 264 -3.46 -32.83 34.84
C LYS A 264 -4.39 -31.88 35.59
N ALA A 265 -4.43 -30.61 35.22
CA ALA A 265 -5.30 -29.62 35.83
C ALA A 265 -6.80 -30.01 35.75
N PHE A 266 -7.24 -30.59 34.62
CA PHE A 266 -8.60 -31.10 34.47
C PHE A 266 -8.91 -32.27 35.40
N LEU A 267 -8.01 -33.25 35.50
CA LEU A 267 -8.19 -34.42 36.37
C LEU A 267 -8.14 -34.03 37.86
N ASP A 268 -7.21 -33.14 38.24
CA ASP A 268 -7.05 -32.63 39.59
C ASP A 268 -8.29 -31.83 40.05
N ALA A 269 -8.96 -31.14 39.12
CA ALA A 269 -10.22 -30.43 39.37
C ALA A 269 -11.45 -31.34 39.45
N GLY A 270 -11.31 -32.66 39.22
CA GLY A 270 -12.37 -33.66 39.36
C GLY A 270 -12.93 -34.22 38.04
N GLY A 271 -12.34 -33.86 36.90
CA GLY A 271 -12.67 -34.43 35.59
C GLY A 271 -12.45 -35.95 35.52
N LYS A 272 -13.18 -36.66 34.64
CA LYS A 272 -13.16 -38.13 34.59
C LYS A 272 -12.50 -38.74 33.38
N TRP A 273 -12.88 -38.29 32.18
CA TRP A 273 -12.50 -38.94 30.93
C TRP A 273 -11.80 -37.98 30.00
N ILE A 274 -10.87 -38.50 29.19
CA ILE A 274 -10.19 -37.76 28.15
C ILE A 274 -10.51 -38.42 26.82
N TYR A 275 -10.93 -37.66 25.82
CA TYR A 275 -11.08 -38.16 24.46
C TYR A 275 -9.98 -37.56 23.57
N LEU A 276 -9.10 -38.41 23.05
CA LEU A 276 -7.98 -38.03 22.19
C LEU A 276 -8.33 -38.25 20.72
N ALA A 277 -8.30 -37.16 19.96
CA ALA A 277 -8.36 -37.13 18.50
C ALA A 277 -6.99 -36.66 17.96
N THR A 278 -6.43 -37.40 17.01
CA THR A 278 -5.14 -37.06 16.39
C THR A 278 -4.99 -37.67 15.01
N ASP A 279 -4.38 -36.91 14.11
CA ASP A 279 -4.03 -37.33 12.75
C ASP A 279 -2.67 -38.05 12.67
N SER A 280 -1.93 -38.12 13.79
CA SER A 280 -0.56 -38.61 13.84
C SER A 280 -0.39 -39.85 14.71
N GLU A 281 0.24 -40.88 14.14
CA GLU A 281 0.62 -42.10 14.86
C GLU A 281 1.71 -41.80 15.90
N LYS A 282 2.64 -40.88 15.60
CA LYS A 282 3.72 -40.49 16.52
C LYS A 282 3.19 -39.84 17.79
N VAL A 283 2.10 -39.08 17.69
CA VAL A 283 1.42 -38.51 18.87
C VAL A 283 0.89 -39.63 19.78
N VAL A 284 0.25 -40.65 19.20
CA VAL A 284 -0.27 -41.79 19.97
C VAL A 284 0.86 -42.57 20.65
N GLU A 285 1.93 -42.84 19.92
CA GLU A 285 3.13 -43.52 20.45
C GLU A 285 3.78 -42.71 21.58
N HIS A 286 3.97 -41.41 21.38
CA HIS A 286 4.54 -40.50 22.39
C HIS A 286 3.68 -40.49 23.66
N ILE A 287 2.36 -40.35 23.55
CA ILE A 287 1.46 -40.39 24.71
C ILE A 287 1.58 -41.74 25.43
N LYS A 288 1.49 -42.87 24.71
CA LYS A 288 1.58 -44.22 25.31
C LYS A 288 2.91 -44.47 26.04
N THR A 289 3.99 -43.82 25.62
CA THR A 289 5.34 -44.04 26.16
C THR A 289 5.77 -43.04 27.22
N THR A 290 5.28 -41.79 27.17
CA THR A 290 5.77 -40.70 28.02
C THR A 290 4.76 -40.18 29.05
N TRP A 291 3.45 -40.33 28.79
CA TRP A 291 2.44 -39.79 29.71
C TRP A 291 2.21 -40.72 30.91
N PRO A 292 1.87 -40.16 32.10
CA PRO A 292 1.67 -40.95 33.31
C PRO A 292 0.58 -42.03 33.18
N GLU A 293 0.79 -43.21 33.79
CA GLU A 293 -0.11 -44.36 33.70
C GLU A 293 -1.55 -44.05 34.19
N ASN A 294 -1.70 -43.19 35.20
CA ASN A 294 -3.00 -42.76 35.69
C ASN A 294 -3.77 -41.91 34.67
N VAL A 295 -3.08 -41.16 33.80
CA VAL A 295 -3.69 -40.43 32.69
C VAL A 295 -4.06 -41.39 31.57
N LEU A 296 -3.19 -42.34 31.22
CA LEU A 296 -3.46 -43.32 30.17
C LEU A 296 -4.72 -44.15 30.43
N LYS A 297 -5.01 -44.49 31.68
CA LYS A 297 -6.20 -45.27 32.09
C LYS A 297 -7.54 -44.57 31.81
N VAL A 298 -7.53 -43.25 31.63
CA VAL A 298 -8.74 -42.45 31.40
C VAL A 298 -8.83 -41.87 29.98
N ILE A 299 -7.84 -42.16 29.12
CA ILE A 299 -7.87 -41.78 27.70
C ILE A 299 -8.72 -42.77 26.91
N ARG A 300 -9.62 -42.22 26.11
CA ARG A 300 -10.42 -42.87 25.08
C ARG A 300 -9.98 -42.35 23.71
N SER A 301 -10.01 -43.20 22.71
CA SER A 301 -9.80 -42.82 21.31
C SER A 301 -10.59 -43.77 20.40
N MET A 302 -10.60 -43.50 19.10
CA MET A 302 -11.23 -44.39 18.13
C MET A 302 -10.54 -45.77 18.00
N GLY A 303 -9.34 -45.92 18.58
CA GLY A 303 -8.56 -47.16 18.60
C GLY A 303 -7.37 -47.15 17.64
N ASP A 304 -6.70 -48.29 17.50
CA ASP A 304 -5.49 -48.47 16.69
C ASP A 304 -5.81 -48.72 15.20
N ASP A 305 -7.03 -49.16 14.84
CA ASP A 305 -7.47 -49.34 13.44
C ASP A 305 -8.11 -48.06 12.86
N VAL A 306 -7.29 -47.00 12.79
CA VAL A 306 -7.66 -45.67 12.25
C VAL A 306 -6.56 -45.22 11.31
N VAL A 307 -6.91 -44.57 10.20
CA VAL A 307 -5.90 -44.05 9.29
C VAL A 307 -5.20 -42.85 9.93
N ARG A 308 -3.93 -43.01 10.28
CA ARG A 308 -3.05 -41.96 10.81
C ARG A 308 -1.81 -41.80 9.96
N SER A 309 -1.29 -40.58 9.95
CA SER A 309 -0.04 -40.24 9.29
C SER A 309 1.16 -40.59 10.18
N ASN A 310 2.30 -40.88 9.54
CA ASN A 310 3.62 -40.89 10.16
C ASN A 310 4.28 -39.49 10.17
N ASP A 311 3.51 -38.43 9.90
CA ASP A 311 3.89 -37.03 9.70
C ASP A 311 4.71 -36.75 8.42
N GLU A 312 4.71 -37.66 7.44
CA GLU A 312 5.33 -37.45 6.12
C GLU A 312 4.32 -37.06 5.04
N GLN A 313 3.06 -37.49 5.18
CA GLN A 313 1.96 -37.24 4.23
C GLN A 313 0.66 -36.93 4.98
N ALA A 314 -0.25 -36.17 4.39
CA ALA A 314 -1.55 -35.91 5.03
C ALA A 314 -2.41 -37.19 5.07
N VAL A 315 -3.27 -37.33 6.09
CA VAL A 315 -4.13 -38.52 6.26
C VAL A 315 -5.02 -38.79 5.03
N PHE A 316 -5.46 -37.75 4.33
CA PHE A 316 -6.27 -37.87 3.12
C PHE A 316 -5.48 -38.30 1.86
N ASP A 317 -4.15 -38.32 1.91
CA ASP A 317 -3.29 -38.79 0.80
C ASP A 317 -2.95 -40.30 0.90
N ILE A 318 -3.13 -40.91 2.06
CA ILE A 318 -2.72 -42.30 2.36
C ILE A 318 -3.88 -43.29 2.48
N GLY A 319 -5.13 -42.82 2.56
CA GLY A 319 -6.33 -43.65 2.70
C GLY A 319 -7.41 -43.32 1.66
N SER A 320 -8.38 -44.23 1.49
CA SER A 320 -9.60 -43.92 0.70
C SER A 320 -10.31 -42.71 1.31
N HIS A 321 -10.66 -41.72 0.46
CA HIS A 321 -11.37 -40.52 0.89
C HIS A 321 -12.67 -40.86 1.63
N HIS A 322 -13.36 -41.93 1.23
CA HIS A 322 -14.58 -42.34 1.93
C HIS A 322 -14.30 -42.76 3.38
N ARG A 323 -13.23 -43.54 3.61
CA ARG A 323 -12.81 -43.99 4.95
C ARG A 323 -12.37 -42.81 5.81
N THR A 324 -11.46 -41.97 5.31
CA THR A 324 -10.92 -40.84 6.06
C THR A 324 -11.99 -39.80 6.39
N ASN A 325 -12.93 -39.53 5.47
CA ASN A 325 -14.13 -38.72 5.74
C ASN A 325 -14.98 -39.31 6.87
N THR A 326 -15.21 -40.63 6.87
CA THR A 326 -16.03 -41.29 7.91
C THR A 326 -15.38 -41.16 9.28
N GLU A 327 -14.09 -41.48 9.37
CA GLU A 327 -13.32 -41.43 10.62
C GLU A 327 -13.30 -40.02 11.20
N ILE A 328 -12.97 -39.00 10.40
CA ILE A 328 -12.89 -37.64 10.93
C ILE A 328 -14.27 -37.06 11.32
N LEU A 329 -15.35 -37.44 10.63
CA LEU A 329 -16.70 -37.02 11.01
C LEU A 329 -17.15 -37.67 12.33
N VAL A 330 -16.71 -38.90 12.61
CA VAL A 330 -16.92 -39.54 13.90
C VAL A 330 -16.12 -38.82 15.00
N GLU A 331 -14.86 -38.46 14.76
CA GLU A 331 -14.05 -37.71 15.74
C GLU A 331 -14.64 -36.33 16.04
N ILE A 332 -15.09 -35.59 15.02
CA ILE A 332 -15.78 -34.29 15.20
C ILE A 332 -17.00 -34.43 16.11
N GLN A 333 -17.84 -35.44 15.84
CA GLN A 333 -19.02 -35.70 16.65
C GLN A 333 -18.65 -36.14 18.08
N ALA A 334 -17.64 -37.00 18.24
CA ALA A 334 -17.19 -37.49 19.54
C ALA A 334 -16.53 -36.39 20.40
N LEU A 335 -15.74 -35.49 19.79
CA LEU A 335 -15.19 -34.30 20.46
C LEU A 335 -16.29 -33.36 20.94
N SER A 336 -17.37 -33.22 20.17
CA SER A 336 -18.50 -32.35 20.54
C SER A 336 -19.25 -32.80 21.80
N TYR A 337 -19.13 -34.08 22.21
CA TYR A 337 -19.73 -34.60 23.44
C TYR A 337 -18.98 -34.19 24.72
N CYS A 338 -17.76 -33.67 24.60
CA CYS A 338 -16.98 -33.22 25.74
C CYS A 338 -17.52 -31.88 26.30
N GLN A 339 -17.28 -31.63 27.59
CA GLN A 339 -17.64 -30.36 28.24
C GLN A 339 -16.48 -29.37 28.28
N PHE A 340 -15.26 -29.84 28.04
CA PHE A 340 -14.05 -29.02 27.98
C PHE A 340 -13.21 -29.47 26.79
N MET A 341 -12.34 -28.61 26.26
CA MET A 341 -11.46 -28.99 25.16
C MET A 341 -10.09 -28.28 25.20
N ILE A 342 -9.01 -29.00 24.90
CA ILE A 342 -7.68 -28.40 24.62
C ILE A 342 -7.30 -28.67 23.18
N HIS A 343 -6.88 -27.65 22.45
CA HIS A 343 -6.66 -27.77 21.02
C HIS A 343 -5.67 -26.73 20.48
N GLY A 344 -5.24 -26.93 19.22
CA GLY A 344 -4.70 -25.88 18.37
C GLY A 344 -5.71 -25.38 17.33
N LEU A 345 -5.25 -24.60 16.35
CA LEU A 345 -6.01 -24.14 15.19
C LEU A 345 -6.32 -25.31 14.25
N SER A 346 -7.58 -25.73 14.21
CA SER A 346 -8.04 -26.78 13.29
C SER A 346 -9.52 -26.61 12.91
N ALA A 347 -9.85 -26.88 11.65
CA ALA A 347 -11.24 -26.94 11.20
C ALA A 347 -12.03 -28.07 11.89
N VAL A 348 -11.37 -29.16 12.30
CA VAL A 348 -11.97 -30.29 13.05
C VAL A 348 -12.47 -29.83 14.41
N THR A 349 -11.59 -29.14 15.14
CA THR A 349 -11.88 -28.53 16.43
C THR A 349 -12.99 -27.49 16.31
N GLU A 350 -12.90 -26.56 15.36
CA GLU A 350 -13.93 -25.53 15.19
C GLU A 350 -15.28 -26.14 14.82
N SER A 351 -15.31 -27.17 13.97
CA SER A 351 -16.54 -27.91 13.67
C SER A 351 -17.16 -28.53 14.92
N SER A 352 -16.33 -29.05 15.84
CA SER A 352 -16.78 -29.61 17.12
C SER A 352 -17.36 -28.53 18.05
N ILE A 353 -16.72 -27.35 18.12
CA ILE A 353 -17.23 -26.19 18.85
C ILE A 353 -18.53 -25.67 18.23
N TRP A 354 -18.66 -25.68 16.91
CA TRP A 354 -19.90 -25.23 16.27
C TRP A 354 -21.07 -26.19 16.54
N ILE A 355 -20.80 -27.49 16.74
CA ILE A 355 -21.81 -28.47 17.18
C ILE A 355 -22.16 -28.23 18.66
N ASN A 356 -21.15 -28.08 19.52
CA ASN A 356 -21.33 -27.79 20.94
C ASN A 356 -20.77 -26.40 21.29
N ILE A 357 -21.63 -25.38 21.19
CA ILE A 357 -21.24 -23.97 21.36
C ILE A 357 -20.74 -23.65 22.77
N ASP A 358 -21.07 -24.46 23.78
CA ASP A 358 -20.59 -24.26 25.15
C ASP A 358 -19.06 -24.41 25.23
N LEU A 359 -18.46 -25.19 24.32
CA LEU A 359 -17.00 -25.33 24.20
C LEU A 359 -16.31 -24.01 23.84
N HIS A 360 -17.01 -23.01 23.30
CA HIS A 360 -16.44 -21.67 23.12
C HIS A 360 -15.93 -21.07 24.44
N TYR A 361 -16.60 -21.39 25.55
CA TYR A 361 -16.28 -20.90 26.88
C TYR A 361 -15.31 -21.86 27.58
N THR A 362 -15.45 -23.16 27.38
CA THR A 362 -14.69 -24.16 28.15
C THR A 362 -13.48 -24.76 27.43
N SER A 363 -13.06 -24.17 26.31
CA SER A 363 -11.86 -24.60 25.58
C SER A 363 -10.64 -23.70 25.77
N VAL A 364 -9.45 -24.30 25.63
CA VAL A 364 -8.17 -23.61 25.57
C VAL A 364 -7.52 -23.88 24.22
N ASN A 365 -7.26 -22.80 23.48
CA ASN A 365 -6.49 -22.84 22.24
C ASN A 365 -5.02 -22.50 22.53
N LEU A 366 -4.12 -23.47 22.47
CA LEU A 366 -2.70 -23.27 22.80
C LEU A 366 -1.94 -22.42 21.76
N GLU A 367 -2.57 -22.08 20.63
CA GLU A 367 -2.05 -21.12 19.65
C GLU A 367 -2.60 -19.70 19.84
N ASP A 368 -3.54 -19.47 20.76
CA ASP A 368 -3.99 -18.12 21.13
C ASP A 368 -2.96 -17.48 22.09
N PRO A 369 -2.30 -16.36 21.73
CA PRO A 369 -1.31 -15.72 22.61
C PRO A 369 -1.89 -15.27 23.97
N ASP A 370 -3.22 -15.13 24.06
CA ASP A 370 -3.93 -14.72 25.27
C ASP A 370 -4.64 -15.90 25.97
N HIS A 371 -4.27 -17.16 25.66
CA HIS A 371 -4.89 -18.33 26.27
C HIS A 371 -4.70 -18.37 27.80
N SER A 372 -5.66 -18.93 28.53
CA SER A 372 -5.52 -19.17 29.97
C SER A 372 -4.41 -20.17 30.25
N ASN A 373 -3.65 -19.99 31.34
CA ASN A 373 -2.70 -21.00 31.80
C ASN A 373 -3.42 -22.18 32.51
N GLU A 374 -2.67 -23.23 32.80
CA GLU A 374 -3.16 -24.49 33.38
C GLU A 374 -3.86 -24.33 34.73
N ASN A 375 -3.40 -23.42 35.60
CA ASN A 375 -4.04 -23.17 36.89
C ASN A 375 -5.40 -22.50 36.72
N GLU A 376 -5.45 -21.49 35.85
CA GLU A 376 -6.69 -20.77 35.56
C GLU A 376 -7.70 -21.66 34.84
N PHE A 377 -7.23 -22.60 34.01
CA PHE A 377 -8.06 -23.63 33.40
C PHE A 377 -8.61 -24.61 34.45
N GLY A 378 -7.76 -25.09 35.38
CA GLY A 378 -8.21 -25.93 36.51
C GLY A 378 -9.29 -25.26 37.36
N ASP A 379 -9.13 -23.96 37.66
CA ASP A 379 -10.14 -23.17 38.38
C ASP A 379 -11.47 -23.06 37.62
N LEU A 380 -11.40 -22.90 36.29
CA LEU A 380 -12.59 -22.90 35.43
C LEU A 380 -13.30 -24.26 35.49
N VAL A 381 -12.54 -25.35 35.34
CA VAL A 381 -13.06 -26.72 35.42
C VAL A 381 -13.78 -26.93 36.76
N GLY A 382 -13.13 -26.63 37.89
CA GLY A 382 -13.71 -26.82 39.21
C GLY A 382 -15.02 -26.03 39.42
N LYS A 383 -15.09 -24.79 38.91
CA LYS A 383 -16.32 -23.98 38.98
C LYS A 383 -17.45 -24.52 38.12
N VAL A 384 -17.15 -24.98 36.90
CA VAL A 384 -18.17 -25.54 36.00
C VAL A 384 -18.68 -26.88 36.54
N LEU A 385 -17.81 -27.73 37.06
CA LEU A 385 -18.20 -29.02 37.66
C LEU A 385 -19.07 -28.86 38.92
N THR A 386 -18.97 -27.73 39.61
CA THR A 386 -19.80 -27.41 40.80
C THR A 386 -21.08 -26.66 40.47
N GLY A 387 -21.47 -26.58 39.19
CA GLY A 387 -22.72 -25.97 38.73
C GLY A 387 -22.61 -24.49 38.37
N GLY A 388 -21.40 -23.94 38.30
CA GLY A 388 -21.16 -22.58 37.82
C GLY A 388 -21.39 -22.46 36.31
N ASN A 389 -22.04 -21.37 35.87
CA ASN A 389 -22.26 -21.12 34.45
C ASN A 389 -20.94 -20.68 33.77
N ALA A 390 -20.42 -21.51 32.85
CA ALA A 390 -19.17 -21.26 32.13
C ALA A 390 -19.17 -19.90 31.41
N SER A 391 -20.27 -19.54 30.73
CA SER A 391 -20.41 -18.24 30.05
C SER A 391 -20.26 -17.09 31.03
N GLN A 392 -20.89 -17.13 32.21
CA GLN A 392 -20.78 -16.06 33.21
C GLN A 392 -19.40 -15.98 33.88
N ILE A 393 -18.74 -17.12 34.05
CA ILE A 393 -17.40 -17.21 34.64
C ILE A 393 -16.38 -16.57 33.70
N LEU A 394 -16.44 -16.89 32.40
CA LEU A 394 -15.60 -16.25 31.40
C LEU A 394 -16.05 -14.86 31.05
N GLU A 395 -17.33 -14.52 31.03
CA GLU A 395 -17.79 -13.15 30.86
C GLU A 395 -17.28 -12.27 31.99
N LYS A 396 -17.19 -12.75 33.24
CA LYS A 396 -16.54 -11.96 34.31
C LYS A 396 -15.05 -11.74 34.02
N ARG A 397 -14.35 -12.79 33.59
CA ARG A 397 -12.92 -12.75 33.25
C ARG A 397 -12.63 -11.86 32.04
N ASN A 398 -13.37 -12.09 30.96
CA ASN A 398 -13.39 -11.28 29.76
C ASN A 398 -13.95 -9.91 30.04
N SER A 399 -14.81 -9.65 31.03
CA SER A 399 -15.25 -8.28 31.38
C SER A 399 -14.15 -7.50 32.11
N ILE A 400 -13.24 -8.16 32.83
CA ILE A 400 -12.07 -7.49 33.41
C ILE A 400 -11.12 -7.07 32.29
N ASN A 401 -10.99 -7.89 31.24
CA ASN A 401 -10.23 -7.56 30.03
C ASN A 401 -11.01 -6.60 29.09
N ASN A 402 -12.31 -6.76 28.93
CA ASN A 402 -13.21 -6.06 27.99
C ASN A 402 -13.73 -4.74 28.55
N ASN A 403 -13.83 -4.54 29.87
CA ASN A 403 -14.03 -3.20 30.43
C ASN A 403 -12.81 -2.30 30.19
N ASN A 404 -11.63 -2.88 30.00
CA ASN A 404 -10.44 -2.16 29.56
C ASN A 404 -10.37 -1.97 28.03
N ILE A 405 -10.99 -2.87 27.26
CA ILE A 405 -10.84 -2.94 25.81
C ILE A 405 -12.01 -2.37 25.04
N ASN A 406 -13.28 -2.39 25.49
CA ASN A 406 -14.43 -2.13 24.60
C ASN A 406 -15.36 -0.96 24.99
N ASN A 407 -15.24 -0.31 26.16
CA ASN A 407 -16.23 0.72 26.56
C ASN A 407 -15.65 1.97 27.26
N TRP A 408 -14.33 2.19 27.26
CA TRP A 408 -13.79 3.42 27.87
C TRP A 408 -14.00 4.66 26.98
N TRP A 409 -14.00 4.48 25.66
CA TRP A 409 -14.25 5.57 24.70
C TRP A 409 -15.74 5.85 24.48
N MET A 410 -16.65 4.99 24.98
CA MET A 410 -18.09 5.21 25.00
C MET A 410 -18.58 5.37 26.45
N PRO A 411 -18.63 6.59 27.01
CA PRO A 411 -19.17 6.79 28.35
C PRO A 411 -20.62 6.32 28.43
N LYS A 412 -20.99 5.58 29.49
CA LYS A 412 -22.41 5.20 29.77
C LYS A 412 -23.37 6.40 29.80
N SER A 413 -22.86 7.62 30.02
CA SER A 413 -23.65 8.85 29.96
C SER A 413 -24.12 9.23 28.56
N TYR A 414 -23.53 8.69 27.48
CA TYR A 414 -24.01 8.91 26.11
C TYR A 414 -25.38 8.26 25.85
N GLU A 415 -25.67 7.11 26.47
CA GLU A 415 -27.01 6.49 26.40
C GLU A 415 -28.07 7.27 27.19
N VAL A 416 -27.66 8.11 28.16
CA VAL A 416 -28.58 8.80 29.10
C VAL A 416 -28.76 10.29 28.79
N GLN A 417 -27.81 10.96 28.12
CA GLN A 417 -27.86 12.42 27.90
C GLN A 417 -28.56 12.90 26.63
N PHE A 418 -28.83 12.02 25.66
CA PHE A 418 -29.55 12.39 24.43
C PHE A 418 -31.08 12.27 24.55
N SER A 419 -31.63 12.37 25.76
CA SER A 419 -32.99 12.89 25.90
C SER A 419 -32.93 14.39 25.57
N THR A 420 -33.73 14.80 24.59
CA THR A 420 -33.86 16.18 24.07
C THR A 420 -34.14 17.25 25.14
N THR A 421 -34.40 16.85 26.38
CA THR A 421 -34.65 17.70 27.54
C THR A 421 -33.39 18.21 28.26
N THR A 422 -32.21 17.59 28.09
CA THR A 422 -31.05 17.84 28.99
C THR A 422 -30.06 18.91 28.53
N LEU A 423 -30.18 19.43 27.29
CA LEU A 423 -29.43 20.62 26.85
C LEU A 423 -29.80 21.89 27.63
N ASN A 424 -30.92 21.87 28.36
CA ASN A 424 -31.42 23.02 29.12
C ASN A 424 -31.15 22.98 30.63
N GLN A 425 -30.57 21.93 31.21
CA GLN A 425 -30.60 21.78 32.69
C GLN A 425 -29.25 21.68 33.41
N ASN A 426 -28.12 21.49 32.73
CA ASN A 426 -26.81 21.42 33.41
C ASN A 426 -25.83 22.57 33.07
N GLN A 427 -26.30 23.62 32.39
CA GLN A 427 -25.65 24.93 32.46
C GLN A 427 -26.36 25.77 33.54
N ASN A 428 -26.08 25.46 34.80
CA ASN A 428 -26.42 26.37 35.88
C ASN A 428 -25.60 27.67 35.71
N GLN A 429 -26.30 28.70 35.25
CA GLN A 429 -26.13 30.12 35.58
C GLN A 429 -24.75 30.74 35.32
N LEU A 430 -24.45 31.00 34.05
CA LEU A 430 -23.86 32.28 33.67
C LEU A 430 -24.77 32.89 32.58
N PRO A 431 -25.20 34.15 32.68
CA PRO A 431 -25.97 34.78 31.63
C PRO A 431 -25.11 34.83 30.36
N HIS A 432 -25.49 34.11 29.30
CA HIS A 432 -24.86 34.17 27.98
C HIS A 432 -25.18 35.50 27.27
N THR A 433 -24.89 36.63 27.92
CA THR A 433 -25.27 37.97 27.44
C THR A 433 -24.23 38.62 26.53
N GLN A 434 -23.08 37.99 26.29
CA GLN A 434 -21.97 38.63 25.56
C GLN A 434 -21.11 37.65 24.73
N ALA A 435 -21.74 36.75 23.97
CA ALA A 435 -21.03 35.79 23.10
C ALA A 435 -20.31 36.44 21.92
N CYS A 436 -20.77 37.62 21.48
CA CYS A 436 -20.08 38.48 20.52
C CYS A 436 -19.90 39.85 21.17
N ASP A 437 -18.70 40.41 21.05
CA ASP A 437 -18.42 41.79 21.46
C ASP A 437 -18.60 42.76 20.28
N ASP A 438 -18.62 44.07 20.58
CA ASP A 438 -18.76 45.11 19.55
C ASP A 438 -17.63 45.07 18.51
N SER A 439 -16.46 44.54 18.89
CA SER A 439 -15.29 44.42 18.01
C SER A 439 -15.41 43.25 17.02
N THR A 440 -16.25 42.26 17.32
CA THR A 440 -16.40 41.03 16.55
C THR A 440 -16.96 41.34 15.16
N SER A 441 -16.20 40.99 14.12
CA SER A 441 -16.58 41.26 12.73
C SER A 441 -17.67 40.31 12.23
N GLY A 442 -17.76 39.10 12.79
CA GLY A 442 -18.68 38.04 12.38
C GLY A 442 -18.37 36.71 13.09
N ILE A 443 -19.09 35.66 12.71
CA ILE A 443 -18.96 34.31 13.21
C ILE A 443 -18.35 33.42 12.11
N LEU A 444 -17.32 32.64 12.42
CA LEU A 444 -16.79 31.64 11.50
C LEU A 444 -17.34 30.25 11.87
N HIS A 445 -18.24 29.72 11.04
CA HIS A 445 -18.74 28.36 11.08
C HIS A 445 -17.76 27.39 10.41
N ILE A 446 -17.09 26.59 11.25
CA ILE A 446 -16.16 25.53 10.85
C ILE A 446 -16.96 24.23 10.68
N SER A 447 -17.31 23.91 9.43
CA SER A 447 -18.09 22.71 9.06
C SER A 447 -17.30 21.65 8.29
N HIS A 448 -16.16 22.03 7.68
CA HIS A 448 -15.34 21.17 6.85
C HIS A 448 -13.91 21.02 7.38
N VAL A 449 -13.29 19.88 7.13
CA VAL A 449 -11.89 19.58 7.48
C VAL A 449 -11.01 19.19 6.28
N GLY A 450 -11.53 19.30 5.05
CA GLY A 450 -10.84 18.92 3.81
C GLY A 450 -11.01 17.44 3.43
N THR A 451 -10.68 17.10 2.18
CA THR A 451 -10.82 15.74 1.62
C THR A 451 -9.96 14.73 2.38
N ASN A 452 -10.55 13.63 2.83
CA ASN A 452 -9.85 12.48 3.45
C ASN A 452 -8.95 12.84 4.64
N ALA A 453 -9.36 13.80 5.48
CA ALA A 453 -8.61 14.17 6.67
C ALA A 453 -8.86 13.19 7.84
N GLY A 454 -7.85 12.38 8.18
CA GLY A 454 -7.84 11.58 9.42
C GLY A 454 -7.70 12.42 10.69
N THR A 455 -7.83 11.81 11.87
CA THR A 455 -7.95 12.47 13.19
C THR A 455 -6.98 13.63 13.40
N GLY A 456 -5.68 13.40 13.19
CA GLY A 456 -4.65 14.43 13.40
C GLY A 456 -4.76 15.61 12.43
N VAL A 457 -5.06 15.36 11.16
CA VAL A 457 -5.25 16.42 10.16
C VAL A 457 -6.52 17.19 10.44
N ALA A 458 -7.63 16.48 10.66
CA ALA A 458 -8.92 17.10 10.86
C ALA A 458 -8.91 18.04 12.07
N PHE A 459 -8.52 17.52 13.24
CA PHE A 459 -8.57 18.29 14.47
C PHE A 459 -7.37 19.23 14.66
N PHE A 460 -6.15 18.84 14.30
CA PHE A 460 -4.94 19.63 14.63
C PHE A 460 -4.25 20.29 13.44
N THR A 461 -4.80 20.16 12.23
CA THR A 461 -4.37 20.95 11.07
C THR A 461 -5.52 21.81 10.55
N SER A 462 -6.60 21.19 10.06
CA SER A 462 -7.69 21.90 9.39
C SER A 462 -8.49 22.80 10.33
N VAL A 463 -8.99 22.27 11.47
CA VAL A 463 -9.70 23.10 12.45
C VAL A 463 -8.77 24.16 13.06
N LEU A 464 -7.55 23.78 13.41
CA LEU A 464 -6.54 24.71 13.96
C LEU A 464 -6.28 25.90 13.02
N ASN A 465 -6.11 25.64 11.72
CA ASN A 465 -5.84 26.68 10.74
C ASN A 465 -7.05 27.61 10.51
N GLN A 466 -8.27 27.08 10.59
CA GLN A 466 -9.49 27.89 10.55
C GLN A 466 -9.63 28.75 11.82
N LEU A 467 -9.26 28.24 12.99
CA LEU A 467 -9.21 29.05 14.22
C LEU A 467 -8.15 30.15 14.16
N LEU A 468 -6.98 29.87 13.56
CA LEU A 468 -5.96 30.90 13.29
C LEU A 468 -6.49 31.97 12.33
N TYR A 469 -7.25 31.56 11.30
CA TYR A 469 -7.92 32.49 10.39
C TYR A 469 -8.97 33.35 11.11
N ALA A 470 -9.81 32.75 11.96
CA ALA A 470 -10.80 33.48 12.76
C ALA A 470 -10.13 34.53 13.64
N LYS A 471 -9.05 34.16 14.34
CA LYS A 471 -8.27 35.10 15.16
C LYS A 471 -7.65 36.23 14.33
N LYS A 472 -7.14 35.93 13.13
CA LYS A 472 -6.53 36.93 12.23
C LYS A 472 -7.54 37.97 11.73
N ASN A 473 -8.81 37.58 11.57
CA ASN A 473 -9.87 38.43 11.01
C ASN A 473 -10.90 38.89 12.05
N ASN A 474 -10.61 38.74 13.34
CA ASN A 474 -11.48 39.08 14.46
C ASN A 474 -12.90 38.46 14.38
N LEU A 475 -12.96 37.16 14.08
CA LEU A 475 -14.20 36.38 14.00
C LEU A 475 -14.37 35.48 15.24
N THR A 476 -15.60 35.34 15.71
CA THR A 476 -15.97 34.37 16.75
C THR A 476 -16.11 32.97 16.14
N PRO A 477 -15.31 31.97 16.55
CA PRO A 477 -15.38 30.64 15.95
C PRO A 477 -16.57 29.83 16.50
N TRP A 478 -17.20 29.06 15.63
CA TRP A 478 -18.21 28.05 15.96
C TRP A 478 -17.93 26.77 15.18
N ILE A 479 -17.80 25.63 15.87
CA ILE A 479 -17.43 24.35 15.23
C ILE A 479 -18.62 23.40 15.27
N HIS A 480 -19.10 23.01 14.09
CA HIS A 480 -20.06 21.92 13.92
C HIS A 480 -19.68 21.14 12.66
N LEU A 481 -18.97 20.03 12.86
CA LEU A 481 -18.55 19.16 11.76
C LEU A 481 -19.65 18.11 11.51
N SER A 482 -20.00 17.92 10.24
CA SER A 482 -21.10 17.05 9.78
C SER A 482 -20.59 15.75 9.14
N ASN A 483 -21.50 14.97 8.54
CA ASN A 483 -21.18 13.78 7.74
C ASN A 483 -20.35 14.06 6.48
N GLU A 484 -20.14 15.33 6.13
CA GLU A 484 -19.18 15.76 5.09
C GLU A 484 -17.73 15.42 5.51
N SER A 485 -17.46 15.32 6.82
CA SER A 485 -16.15 14.93 7.37
C SER A 485 -16.00 13.40 7.51
N LYS A 486 -16.10 12.69 6.38
CA LYS A 486 -16.30 11.21 6.32
C LYS A 486 -15.35 10.37 7.19
N LEU A 487 -14.07 10.70 7.27
CA LEU A 487 -13.09 9.87 7.99
C LEU A 487 -13.12 10.02 9.51
N ILE A 488 -13.85 11.00 10.02
CA ILE A 488 -14.02 11.24 11.46
C ILE A 488 -15.49 11.24 11.88
N TYR A 489 -16.41 11.06 10.94
CA TYR A 489 -17.84 11.00 11.19
C TYR A 489 -18.28 9.55 11.39
N ASP A 490 -19.14 9.33 12.38
CA ASP A 490 -19.66 8.04 12.75
C ASP A 490 -21.18 8.14 12.84
N ASP A 491 -21.89 7.43 11.96
CA ASP A 491 -23.35 7.56 11.83
C ASP A 491 -24.09 7.21 13.13
N GLU A 492 -23.66 6.16 13.83
CA GLU A 492 -24.31 5.66 15.04
C GLU A 492 -24.17 6.63 16.23
N ILE A 493 -23.09 7.41 16.27
CA ILE A 493 -22.76 8.27 17.42
C ILE A 493 -23.06 9.75 17.12
N HIS A 494 -22.70 10.23 15.92
CA HIS A 494 -22.88 11.63 15.56
C HIS A 494 -24.25 11.90 14.90
N GLY A 495 -24.86 10.88 14.29
CA GLY A 495 -26.16 10.97 13.61
C GLY A 495 -27.38 10.73 14.51
N ALA A 496 -27.19 10.21 15.73
CA ALA A 496 -28.27 9.74 16.61
C ALA A 496 -29.18 10.83 17.20
N ALA A 497 -28.80 12.11 17.16
CA ALA A 497 -29.62 13.18 17.71
C ALA A 497 -30.74 13.61 16.74
N SER A 498 -31.99 13.31 17.10
CA SER A 498 -33.20 13.79 16.41
C SER A 498 -33.46 15.27 16.74
N GLY A 499 -32.74 16.16 16.07
CA GLY A 499 -32.95 17.60 16.19
C GLY A 499 -32.10 18.38 15.22
N GLY A 500 -32.73 19.11 14.30
CA GLY A 500 -32.05 20.07 13.45
C GLY A 500 -31.84 21.38 14.21
N VAL A 501 -30.60 21.87 14.30
CA VAL A 501 -30.36 23.25 14.77
C VAL A 501 -30.71 24.19 13.62
N SER A 502 -31.67 25.09 13.85
CA SER A 502 -32.05 26.14 12.90
C SER A 502 -31.44 27.47 13.34
N VAL A 503 -30.51 28.00 12.56
CA VAL A 503 -29.96 29.35 12.80
C VAL A 503 -30.72 30.34 11.92
N ILE A 504 -31.32 31.38 12.53
CA ILE A 504 -31.94 32.50 11.81
C ILE A 504 -30.87 33.58 11.62
N GLU A 505 -30.54 33.89 10.36
CA GLU A 505 -29.71 35.04 10.00
C GLU A 505 -30.61 36.29 9.86
N ASP A 506 -30.32 37.37 10.60
CA ASP A 506 -30.83 38.70 10.31
C ASP A 506 -29.67 39.68 10.17
N ILE A 507 -29.15 39.83 8.95
CA ILE A 507 -27.88 40.54 8.73
C ILE A 507 -27.99 41.40 7.48
N GLN A 508 -27.57 42.66 7.65
CA GLN A 508 -27.70 43.72 6.64
C GLN A 508 -26.62 43.64 5.53
N ASP A 509 -25.54 42.86 5.74
CA ASP A 509 -24.35 42.76 4.88
C ASP A 509 -23.80 41.32 4.76
N VAL A 510 -23.38 40.89 3.56
CA VAL A 510 -22.74 39.58 3.33
C VAL A 510 -21.22 39.76 3.38
N LEU A 511 -20.57 39.10 4.33
CA LEU A 511 -19.11 39.00 4.36
C LEU A 511 -18.65 37.86 3.44
N MET A 512 -17.75 38.14 2.52
CA MET A 512 -17.12 37.14 1.64
C MET A 512 -15.64 36.97 1.98
N ILE A 513 -15.18 35.73 1.99
CA ILE A 513 -13.75 35.40 2.09
C ILE A 513 -13.15 35.65 0.70
N THR A 514 -12.31 36.68 0.58
CA THR A 514 -11.57 36.89 -0.68
C THR A 514 -10.61 35.74 -0.92
N MET A 515 -10.35 35.45 -2.18
CA MET A 515 -9.28 34.54 -2.56
C MET A 515 -8.05 35.38 -2.95
N LEU A 516 -6.95 35.23 -2.24
CA LEU A 516 -5.71 35.94 -2.56
C LEU A 516 -4.90 35.15 -3.59
N GLU A 517 -4.52 35.79 -4.68
CA GLU A 517 -3.34 35.40 -5.45
C GLU A 517 -2.08 35.79 -4.66
N ASN A 518 -1.01 35.01 -4.81
CA ASN A 518 0.26 35.35 -4.17
C ASN A 518 1.02 36.36 -5.03
N ASP A 519 1.17 37.60 -4.57
CA ASP A 519 1.86 38.70 -5.27
C ASP A 519 3.31 38.36 -5.73
N ASN A 520 3.93 37.31 -5.17
CA ASN A 520 5.30 36.93 -5.46
C ASN A 520 5.44 35.81 -6.52
N ILE A 521 4.35 35.23 -7.02
CA ILE A 521 4.41 34.12 -7.98
C ILE A 521 3.31 34.27 -9.03
N ASN A 522 3.70 34.22 -10.31
CA ASN A 522 2.82 34.21 -11.48
C ASN A 522 2.04 32.87 -11.58
N SER A 523 1.20 32.54 -10.59
CA SER A 523 0.45 31.30 -10.50
C SER A 523 -0.99 31.53 -10.05
N SER A 524 -1.93 30.83 -10.68
CA SER A 524 -3.37 30.74 -10.37
C SER A 524 -3.69 30.01 -9.06
N LEU A 525 -2.82 30.12 -8.04
CA LEU A 525 -2.92 29.40 -6.76
C LEU A 525 -3.52 30.31 -5.69
N LEU A 526 -4.82 30.15 -5.46
CA LEU A 526 -5.63 30.96 -4.56
C LEU A 526 -5.74 30.35 -3.16
N TYR A 527 -5.69 31.16 -2.10
CA TYR A 527 -6.02 30.74 -0.72
C TYR A 527 -6.86 31.81 0.02
N PRO A 528 -7.54 31.46 1.14
CA PRO A 528 -8.38 32.40 1.88
C PRO A 528 -7.65 33.67 2.35
N GLY A 529 -8.16 34.80 1.88
CA GLY A 529 -7.74 36.17 2.10
C GLY A 529 -8.51 36.91 3.20
N PRO A 530 -8.35 38.24 3.32
CA PRO A 530 -9.13 39.04 4.25
C PRO A 530 -10.63 38.94 3.93
N VAL A 531 -11.44 39.17 4.94
CA VAL A 531 -12.90 39.23 4.78
C VAL A 531 -13.27 40.58 4.15
N VAL A 532 -14.11 40.58 3.12
CA VAL A 532 -14.61 41.80 2.45
C VAL A 532 -16.13 41.86 2.61
N VAL A 533 -16.64 43.08 2.83
CA VAL A 533 -18.08 43.36 2.96
C VAL A 533 -18.65 43.58 1.56
N GLU A 534 -19.59 42.74 1.14
CA GLU A 534 -20.34 42.92 -0.11
C GLU A 534 -21.80 43.26 0.21
N SER A 535 -22.33 44.30 -0.44
CA SER A 535 -23.69 44.80 -0.21
C SER A 535 -24.72 43.94 -0.95
N SER A 536 -25.02 42.75 -0.43
CA SER A 536 -26.17 41.96 -0.87
C SER A 536 -26.93 41.39 0.31
N ARG A 537 -28.26 41.36 0.23
CA ARG A 537 -29.14 40.82 1.29
C ARG A 537 -29.68 39.47 0.87
N GLN A 538 -29.24 38.38 1.53
CA GLN A 538 -29.88 37.07 1.41
C GLN A 538 -30.11 36.47 2.80
N LYS A 539 -31.33 35.99 3.05
CA LYS A 539 -31.67 35.20 4.25
C LYS A 539 -31.59 33.72 3.89
N LYS A 540 -30.77 32.94 4.60
CA LYS A 540 -30.70 31.49 4.41
C LYS A 540 -30.90 30.75 5.74
N ASN A 541 -31.87 29.84 5.77
CA ASN A 541 -32.01 28.93 6.90
C ASN A 541 -30.98 27.80 6.76
N ILE A 542 -30.09 27.67 7.73
CA ILE A 542 -29.15 26.54 7.83
C ILE A 542 -29.75 25.53 8.80
N THR A 543 -29.97 24.31 8.33
CA THR A 543 -30.39 23.17 9.17
C THR A 543 -29.21 22.22 9.34
N LEU A 544 -28.66 22.14 10.54
CA LEU A 544 -27.58 21.22 10.86
C LEU A 544 -28.13 19.96 11.52
N ARG A 545 -27.74 18.78 11.02
CA ARG A 545 -28.14 17.49 11.59
C ARG A 545 -27.12 17.01 12.63
N GLY A 546 -27.61 16.39 13.69
CA GLY A 546 -26.78 15.77 14.71
C GLY A 546 -26.13 16.77 15.67
N ASN A 547 -25.46 16.23 16.68
CA ASN A 547 -24.72 17.00 17.69
C ASN A 547 -23.40 17.59 17.17
N GLY A 548 -22.91 17.09 16.03
CA GLY A 548 -21.63 17.48 15.43
C GLY A 548 -20.44 16.73 16.04
N ILE A 549 -19.43 16.44 15.23
CA ILE A 549 -18.30 15.58 15.61
C ILE A 549 -17.47 16.19 16.75
N TRP A 550 -17.31 17.52 16.78
CA TRP A 550 -16.44 18.22 17.72
C TRP A 550 -16.84 17.96 19.19
N THR A 551 -18.14 18.07 19.49
CA THR A 551 -18.65 17.92 20.86
C THR A 551 -18.45 16.52 21.43
N SER A 552 -18.24 15.53 20.56
CA SER A 552 -17.96 14.16 20.99
C SER A 552 -16.61 14.00 21.68
N TYR A 553 -15.64 14.87 21.38
CA TYR A 553 -14.26 14.78 21.88
C TYR A 553 -13.77 16.02 22.61
N PHE A 554 -14.37 17.18 22.34
CA PHE A 554 -14.01 18.46 22.94
C PHE A 554 -15.23 19.22 23.43
N ARG A 555 -15.05 20.15 24.37
CA ARG A 555 -16.08 21.13 24.76
C ARG A 555 -16.18 22.24 23.72
N GLY A 556 -17.29 22.99 23.74
CA GLY A 556 -17.51 24.13 22.84
C GLY A 556 -16.38 25.17 22.91
N VAL A 557 -16.02 25.74 21.75
CA VAL A 557 -14.89 26.68 21.60
C VAL A 557 -15.26 28.13 21.91
N SER A 558 -16.54 28.47 21.91
CA SER A 558 -17.06 29.79 22.24
C SER A 558 -18.37 29.64 23.00
N ASP A 559 -18.80 30.72 23.65
CA ASP A 559 -20.11 30.81 24.31
C ASP A 559 -21.23 31.13 23.29
N PHE A 560 -20.89 31.20 21.99
CA PHE A 560 -21.87 31.38 20.93
C PHE A 560 -22.76 30.15 20.82
N VAL A 561 -24.04 30.35 21.03
CA VAL A 561 -25.09 29.39 20.70
C VAL A 561 -25.99 30.01 19.63
N PRO A 562 -26.53 29.20 18.71
CA PRO A 562 -27.69 29.59 17.91
C PRO A 562 -28.73 30.24 18.83
N GLU A 563 -29.21 31.44 18.51
CA GLU A 563 -30.09 32.30 19.34
C GLU A 563 -29.41 33.26 20.35
N SER A 564 -28.08 33.32 20.43
CA SER A 564 -27.37 34.33 21.23
C SER A 564 -27.72 35.76 20.76
N LYS A 565 -28.48 36.50 21.58
CA LYS A 565 -28.92 37.88 21.28
C LYS A 565 -27.79 38.87 21.02
N SER A 566 -26.61 38.68 21.61
CA SER A 566 -25.45 39.54 21.36
C SER A 566 -24.86 39.38 19.95
N CYS A 567 -25.26 38.34 19.23
CA CYS A 567 -24.71 37.96 17.93
C CYS A 567 -25.78 37.98 16.81
N SER A 568 -27.01 38.43 17.10
CA SER A 568 -28.12 38.38 16.14
C SER A 568 -27.85 39.14 14.84
N ASP A 569 -27.01 40.18 14.93
CA ASP A 569 -26.72 41.13 13.85
C ASP A 569 -25.33 40.87 13.23
N LYS A 570 -24.66 39.77 13.59
CA LYS A 570 -23.28 39.45 13.17
C LYS A 570 -23.24 38.39 12.06
N PRO A 571 -22.59 38.64 10.90
CA PRO A 571 -22.50 37.73 9.74
C PRO A 571 -21.90 36.36 10.07
N VAL A 572 -22.51 35.29 9.57
CA VAL A 572 -21.95 33.93 9.64
C VAL A 572 -21.21 33.61 8.34
N LEU A 573 -19.97 33.16 8.47
CA LEU A 573 -19.06 32.79 7.39
C LEU A 573 -18.78 31.29 7.46
N SER A 574 -18.57 30.65 6.31
CA SER A 574 -18.04 29.28 6.28
C SER A 574 -17.09 29.11 5.11
N MET A 575 -16.13 28.19 5.27
CA MET A 575 -15.20 27.79 4.21
C MET A 575 -15.68 26.46 3.63
N ASP A 576 -15.66 26.36 2.30
CA ASP A 576 -15.85 25.07 1.63
C ASP A 576 -14.61 24.18 1.72
N GLU A 577 -14.74 22.94 1.25
CA GLU A 577 -13.68 21.93 1.28
C GLU A 577 -12.40 22.37 0.55
N ASP A 578 -12.54 23.04 -0.60
CA ASP A 578 -11.43 23.49 -1.43
C ASP A 578 -10.68 24.64 -0.76
N MET A 579 -11.38 25.60 -0.16
CA MET A 579 -10.79 26.69 0.61
C MET A 579 -10.00 26.17 1.81
N VAL A 580 -10.54 25.21 2.55
CA VAL A 580 -9.84 24.59 3.70
C VAL A 580 -8.58 23.85 3.22
N SER A 581 -8.69 23.06 2.14
CA SER A 581 -7.55 22.34 1.55
C SER A 581 -6.46 23.29 1.05
N ALA A 582 -6.86 24.37 0.37
CA ALA A 582 -5.98 25.39 -0.15
C ALA A 582 -5.29 26.18 0.97
N MET A 583 -6.00 26.52 2.05
CA MET A 583 -5.43 27.16 3.23
C MET A 583 -4.37 26.27 3.90
N ASN A 584 -4.67 24.99 4.11
CA ASN A 584 -3.73 24.05 4.71
C ASN A 584 -2.46 23.93 3.87
N SER A 585 -2.61 23.86 2.54
CA SER A 585 -1.51 23.67 1.60
C SER A 585 -0.71 24.95 1.34
N TRP A 586 -1.36 26.01 0.88
CA TRP A 586 -0.70 27.16 0.24
C TRP A 586 -0.50 28.36 1.15
N SER A 587 -1.24 28.48 2.25
CA SER A 587 -1.09 29.62 3.15
C SER A 587 0.28 29.62 3.84
N PRO A 588 1.02 30.75 3.85
CA PRO A 588 2.33 30.85 4.50
C PRO A 588 2.24 30.94 6.04
N TRP A 589 1.07 31.30 6.58
CA TRP A 589 0.82 31.44 8.01
C TRP A 589 0.16 30.21 8.64
N SER A 590 -0.32 29.26 7.84
CA SER A 590 -0.95 28.05 8.35
C SER A 590 0.06 27.14 9.03
N SER A 591 -0.40 26.43 10.07
CA SER A 591 0.35 25.34 10.68
C SER A 591 0.42 24.16 9.74
N LYS A 592 1.58 23.49 9.70
CA LYS A 592 1.82 22.37 8.79
C LYS A 592 2.63 21.28 9.48
N ALA A 593 2.32 20.03 9.15
CA ALA A 593 2.95 18.86 9.73
C ALA A 593 3.99 18.17 8.83
N TRP A 594 3.96 18.43 7.52
CA TRP A 594 4.90 17.86 6.53
C TRP A 594 4.89 18.64 5.22
N GLN A 595 5.90 18.39 4.39
CA GLN A 595 5.96 18.91 3.02
C GLN A 595 4.93 18.22 2.15
N TYR A 596 3.94 18.97 1.64
CA TYR A 596 3.00 18.42 0.66
C TYR A 596 3.66 18.42 -0.72
N ASP A 597 3.44 17.35 -1.47
CA ASP A 597 4.19 17.02 -2.69
C ASP A 597 4.10 18.09 -3.80
N ASP A 598 2.98 18.81 -3.85
CA ASP A 598 2.72 19.85 -4.85
C ASP A 598 3.23 21.24 -4.42
N ILE A 599 3.75 21.39 -3.20
CA ILE A 599 4.18 22.68 -2.66
C ILE A 599 5.67 22.95 -2.96
N PRO A 600 6.03 24.06 -3.62
CA PRO A 600 7.43 24.46 -3.81
C PRO A 600 8.18 24.67 -2.49
N ASN A 601 9.49 24.44 -2.49
CA ASN A 601 10.35 24.60 -1.31
C ASN A 601 10.29 26.02 -0.72
N GLU A 602 10.01 27.03 -1.53
CA GLU A 602 9.85 28.41 -1.07
C GLU A 602 8.63 28.62 -0.16
N PHE A 603 7.59 27.79 -0.26
CA PHE A 603 6.46 27.79 0.67
C PHE A 603 6.69 26.86 1.86
N TRP A 604 7.50 25.81 1.66
CA TRP A 604 7.81 24.82 2.69
C TRP A 604 9.00 25.21 3.60
N ASN A 605 9.88 26.11 3.16
CA ASN A 605 10.98 26.70 3.93
C ASN A 605 11.73 27.75 3.06
N PRO A 606 11.22 29.01 2.95
CA PRO A 606 11.75 30.01 2.01
C PRO A 606 13.18 30.51 2.26
N LYS A 607 13.83 30.12 3.38
CA LYS A 607 15.03 30.82 3.88
C LYS A 607 16.18 29.92 4.33
N GLY A 608 16.31 28.69 3.82
CA GLY A 608 17.43 27.80 4.21
C GLY A 608 17.56 27.60 5.72
N LEU A 609 16.49 27.85 6.48
CA LEU A 609 16.45 27.68 7.93
C LEU A 609 16.41 26.18 8.24
N THR A 610 16.85 25.77 9.42
CA THR A 610 16.54 24.40 9.88
C THR A 610 15.02 24.25 9.99
N LEU A 611 14.51 23.03 9.79
CA LEU A 611 13.06 22.76 9.86
C LEU A 611 12.47 23.22 11.22
N LYS A 612 13.24 23.01 12.29
CA LYS A 612 12.90 23.45 13.65
C LYS A 612 12.68 24.97 13.72
N SER A 613 13.63 25.77 13.25
CA SER A 613 13.52 27.25 13.26
C SER A 613 12.38 27.76 12.40
N TRP A 614 12.08 27.10 11.27
CA TRP A 614 10.95 27.50 10.42
C TRP A 614 9.58 27.17 11.01
N LEU A 615 9.47 26.07 11.77
CA LEU A 615 8.23 25.65 12.45
C LEU A 615 7.95 26.42 13.74
N GLU A 616 8.98 26.90 14.45
CA GLU A 616 8.86 27.59 15.75
C GLU A 616 7.75 28.66 15.80
N PRO A 617 7.71 29.69 14.93
CA PRO A 617 6.68 30.72 15.01
C PRO A 617 5.26 30.20 14.76
N LYS A 618 5.12 29.09 14.00
CA LYS A 618 3.82 28.45 13.73
C LYS A 618 3.37 27.63 14.93
N ARG A 619 4.29 26.86 15.54
CA ARG A 619 4.05 26.08 16.76
C ARG A 619 3.66 26.95 17.94
N ILE A 620 4.26 28.14 18.10
CA ILE A 620 3.88 29.12 19.13
C ILE A 620 2.42 29.56 18.94
N LYS A 621 2.03 29.94 17.72
CA LYS A 621 0.65 30.35 17.42
C LYS A 621 -0.34 29.20 17.58
N ALA A 622 0.02 28.00 17.16
CA ALA A 622 -0.78 26.79 17.35
C ALA A 622 -0.99 26.47 18.84
N ASN A 623 0.06 26.56 19.66
CA ASN A 623 -0.02 26.33 21.12
C ASN A 623 -1.00 27.30 21.80
N ASP A 624 -0.99 28.57 21.41
CA ASP A 624 -1.91 29.59 21.92
C ASP A 624 -3.38 29.23 21.61
N ILE A 625 -3.67 28.84 20.37
CA ILE A 625 -5.02 28.41 19.94
C ILE A 625 -5.45 27.13 20.67
N VAL A 626 -4.57 26.11 20.73
CA VAL A 626 -4.88 24.83 21.37
C VAL A 626 -5.17 25.01 22.85
N LYS A 627 -4.35 25.78 23.59
CA LYS A 627 -4.60 26.09 25.01
C LYS A 627 -5.92 26.80 25.25
N ARG A 628 -6.33 27.68 24.32
CA ARG A 628 -7.57 28.44 24.46
C ARG A 628 -8.81 27.59 24.17
N TYR A 629 -8.78 26.77 23.13
CA TYR A 629 -9.98 26.16 22.56
C TYR A 629 -10.10 24.63 22.74
N TYR A 630 -9.01 23.88 22.88
CA TYR A 630 -9.04 22.41 22.87
C TYR A 630 -9.23 21.87 24.30
N LYS A 631 -10.48 21.91 24.77
CA LYS A 631 -10.87 21.35 26.07
C LYS A 631 -11.40 19.93 25.87
N PHE A 632 -10.57 18.91 26.07
CA PHE A 632 -10.95 17.51 25.89
C PHE A 632 -12.12 17.07 26.80
N GLN A 633 -12.93 16.12 26.32
CA GLN A 633 -13.96 15.46 27.12
C GLN A 633 -13.33 14.63 28.25
N PRO A 634 -14.01 14.48 29.41
CA PRO A 634 -13.45 13.82 30.60
C PRO A 634 -12.90 12.42 30.35
N PHE A 635 -13.60 11.57 29.58
CA PHE A 635 -13.18 10.20 29.34
C PHE A 635 -11.83 10.09 28.61
N ILE A 636 -11.53 11.02 27.69
CA ILE A 636 -10.23 11.08 27.00
C ILE A 636 -9.13 11.46 27.98
N VAL A 637 -9.40 12.44 28.86
CA VAL A 637 -8.45 12.90 29.88
C VAL A 637 -8.16 11.79 30.89
N GLU A 638 -9.21 11.12 31.38
CA GLU A 638 -9.12 10.00 32.32
C GLU A 638 -8.31 8.86 31.72
N ARG A 639 -8.62 8.45 30.48
CA ARG A 639 -7.86 7.39 29.82
C ARG A 639 -6.41 7.78 29.59
N ALA A 640 -6.13 9.00 29.12
CA ALA A 640 -4.77 9.51 28.96
C ALA A 640 -4.01 9.55 30.30
N GLN A 641 -4.69 9.74 31.43
CA GLN A 641 -4.10 9.65 32.77
C GLN A 641 -3.85 8.21 33.20
N GLN A 642 -4.71 7.26 32.83
CA GLN A 642 -4.51 5.84 33.12
C GLN A 642 -3.31 5.26 32.36
N VAL A 643 -3.21 5.54 31.05
CA VAL A 643 -2.17 4.94 30.19
C VAL A 643 -0.82 5.64 30.34
N ASN A 644 -0.82 6.93 30.67
CA ASN A 644 0.39 7.69 31.00
C ASN A 644 0.13 8.64 32.19
N PRO A 645 0.19 8.13 33.43
CA PRO A 645 -0.02 8.94 34.61
C PRO A 645 1.10 9.97 34.75
N PHE A 646 0.72 11.17 35.18
CA PHE A 646 1.67 12.21 35.53
C PHE A 646 2.44 11.78 36.78
N ASN A 647 3.68 11.31 36.59
CA ASN A 647 4.62 10.99 37.66
C ASN A 647 5.77 12.00 37.62
N SER A 648 6.41 12.25 38.77
CA SER A 648 7.62 13.10 38.85
C SER A 648 8.83 12.54 38.08
N THR A 649 8.71 11.35 37.51
CA THR A 649 9.74 10.72 36.67
C THR A 649 9.71 11.24 35.22
N PRO A 650 10.84 11.71 34.69
CA PRO A 650 11.00 12.12 33.30
C PRO A 650 10.51 11.07 32.29
N CYS A 651 9.64 11.48 31.38
CA CYS A 651 9.05 10.65 30.33
C CYS A 651 9.64 10.96 28.95
N LEU A 652 9.88 9.91 28.17
CA LEU A 652 10.10 9.99 26.73
C LEU A 652 8.85 9.55 25.95
N ALA A 653 8.22 10.46 25.20
CA ALA A 653 7.19 10.11 24.24
C ALA A 653 7.81 9.64 22.92
N VAL A 654 7.20 8.65 22.28
CA VAL A 654 7.62 8.11 21.00
C VAL A 654 6.41 7.93 20.12
N HIS A 655 6.47 8.50 18.92
CA HIS A 655 5.45 8.30 17.91
C HIS A 655 6.03 7.56 16.71
N LEU A 656 5.58 6.31 16.52
CA LEU A 656 5.98 5.45 15.39
C LEU A 656 4.82 5.35 14.40
N LEU A 657 5.12 5.64 13.13
CA LEU A 657 4.14 5.62 12.04
C LEU A 657 4.68 4.82 10.85
N ASN A 658 3.95 3.79 10.47
CA ASN A 658 4.26 2.88 9.37
C ASN A 658 3.23 2.93 8.22
N THR A 659 2.07 3.57 8.37
CA THR A 659 0.92 3.37 7.46
C THR A 659 0.39 4.66 6.80
N ASP A 660 0.34 5.80 7.50
CA ASP A 660 -0.20 7.09 6.97
C ASP A 660 0.81 7.94 6.19
N LYS A 661 1.91 7.33 5.71
CA LYS A 661 2.88 8.03 4.86
C LYS A 661 2.50 7.90 3.39
N GLU A 662 1.43 8.58 2.98
CA GLU A 662 1.17 8.86 1.57
C GLU A 662 1.83 10.18 1.18
N GLY A 663 2.84 10.09 0.33
CA GLY A 663 3.52 11.24 -0.26
C GLY A 663 4.91 10.86 -0.74
N ILE A 664 5.31 11.43 -1.86
CA ILE A 664 6.49 11.02 -2.62
C ILE A 664 7.79 11.18 -1.81
N HIS A 665 7.79 12.17 -0.90
CA HIS A 665 8.92 12.52 -0.06
C HIS A 665 8.90 11.88 1.35
N ARG A 666 7.96 10.97 1.64
CA ARG A 666 7.77 10.44 2.99
C ARG A 666 8.48 9.09 3.17
N LYS A 667 9.60 9.08 3.90
CA LYS A 667 10.32 7.84 4.24
C LYS A 667 9.71 7.18 5.48
N LYS A 668 9.27 5.92 5.38
CA LYS A 668 8.94 5.10 6.57
C LYS A 668 10.24 4.80 7.32
N PHE A 669 10.27 5.04 8.62
CA PHE A 669 11.45 4.78 9.46
C PHE A 669 11.27 3.43 10.16
N PRO A 670 12.17 2.46 9.96
CA PRO A 670 12.04 1.16 10.60
C PRO A 670 12.16 1.31 12.13
N PRO A 671 11.37 0.58 12.94
CA PRO A 671 11.41 0.65 14.40
C PRO A 671 12.83 0.49 14.99
N ASN A 672 13.70 -0.28 14.32
CA ASN A 672 15.08 -0.50 14.70
C ASN A 672 15.91 0.80 14.81
N LYS A 673 15.57 1.84 14.03
CA LYS A 673 16.27 3.13 14.09
C LYS A 673 15.91 3.96 15.32
N PHE A 674 14.79 3.67 15.97
CA PHE A 674 14.44 4.28 17.25
C PHE A 674 15.16 3.60 18.42
N ARG A 675 15.61 2.35 18.24
CA ARG A 675 16.32 1.57 19.28
C ARG A 675 17.56 2.31 19.81
N GLU A 676 18.37 2.87 18.92
CA GLU A 676 19.59 3.60 19.30
C GLU A 676 19.28 4.78 20.24
N TYR A 677 18.14 5.45 20.04
CA TYR A 677 17.68 6.54 20.90
C TYR A 677 17.05 6.03 22.21
N PHE A 678 16.37 4.88 22.20
CA PHE A 678 15.88 4.25 23.42
C PHE A 678 17.05 3.85 24.34
N ASP A 679 18.09 3.25 23.77
CA ASP A 679 19.29 2.87 24.51
C ASP A 679 20.01 4.12 25.04
N ALA A 680 20.05 5.22 24.28
CA ALA A 680 20.58 6.51 24.75
C ALA A 680 19.75 7.09 25.91
N PHE A 681 18.43 7.05 25.83
CA PHE A 681 17.55 7.50 26.92
C PHE A 681 17.75 6.66 28.19
N ALA A 682 17.88 5.33 28.04
CA ALA A 682 18.17 4.44 29.16
C ALA A 682 19.54 4.74 29.80
N ARG A 683 20.60 4.94 29.00
CA ARG A 683 21.93 5.35 29.49
C ARG A 683 21.95 6.72 30.15
N ALA A 684 21.05 7.61 29.76
CA ALA A 684 20.84 8.91 30.42
C ALA A 684 20.08 8.80 31.75
N GLY A 685 19.71 7.59 32.20
CA GLY A 685 18.98 7.34 33.44
C GLY A 685 17.45 7.35 33.30
N GLY A 686 16.94 7.47 32.07
CA GLY A 686 15.52 7.43 31.77
C GLY A 686 14.90 6.07 32.09
N LYS A 687 13.69 6.07 32.69
CA LYS A 687 13.01 4.84 33.15
C LYS A 687 11.62 4.63 32.53
N HIS A 688 11.09 5.64 31.85
CA HIS A 688 9.69 5.66 31.42
C HIS A 688 9.55 6.17 29.99
N ILE A 689 9.01 5.32 29.11
CA ILE A 689 8.80 5.60 27.69
C ILE A 689 7.32 5.38 27.38
N TYR A 690 6.65 6.39 26.84
CA TYR A 690 5.30 6.23 26.30
C TYR A 690 5.36 6.08 24.79
N ILE A 691 4.81 5.01 24.24
CA ILE A 691 4.82 4.74 22.80
C ILE A 691 3.39 4.80 22.25
N ALA A 692 3.16 5.76 21.35
CA ALA A 692 2.08 5.73 20.38
C ALA A 692 2.63 5.08 19.11
N SER A 693 2.21 3.86 18.79
CA SER A 693 2.71 3.14 17.62
C SER A 693 1.60 2.37 16.93
N ASP A 694 1.66 2.32 15.62
CA ASP A 694 0.89 1.42 14.77
C ASP A 694 1.58 0.06 14.47
N SER A 695 2.61 -0.34 15.22
CA SER A 695 3.44 -1.53 14.90
C SER A 695 3.73 -2.43 16.12
N SER A 696 3.78 -3.76 15.89
CA SER A 696 4.10 -4.82 16.88
C SER A 696 5.62 -5.04 17.11
N PRO A 697 6.01 -5.91 18.07
CA PRO A 697 6.47 -5.57 19.42
C PRO A 697 7.98 -5.21 19.54
N PHE A 698 8.35 -4.62 20.68
CA PHE A 698 9.72 -4.20 21.03
C PHE A 698 10.50 -5.29 21.78
N PRO A 699 11.85 -5.21 21.81
CA PRO A 699 12.69 -6.14 22.55
C PRO A 699 12.30 -6.27 24.03
N ILE A 700 12.29 -7.50 24.55
CA ILE A 700 11.87 -7.89 25.91
C ILE A 700 12.53 -7.03 27.00
N TYR A 701 13.78 -6.60 26.82
CA TYR A 701 14.51 -5.82 27.81
C TYR A 701 14.02 -4.37 27.97
N ILE A 702 13.37 -3.77 26.96
CA ILE A 702 12.78 -2.41 27.04
C ILE A 702 11.29 -2.47 27.41
N GLN A 703 10.63 -3.63 27.28
CA GLN A 703 9.20 -3.78 27.60
C GLN A 703 8.83 -3.30 29.01
N LYS A 704 9.73 -3.45 29.99
CA LYS A 704 9.52 -2.96 31.37
C LYS A 704 9.49 -1.43 31.50
N MET A 705 10.05 -0.69 30.53
CA MET A 705 10.07 0.77 30.49
C MET A 705 8.93 1.35 29.63
N ILE A 706 8.28 0.52 28.81
CA ILE A 706 7.30 0.96 27.81
C ILE A 706 5.90 0.97 28.43
N ARG A 707 5.21 2.09 28.25
CA ARG A 707 3.76 2.18 28.37
C ARG A 707 3.14 2.48 27.03
N THR A 708 2.00 1.88 26.77
CA THR A 708 1.13 2.14 25.62
C THR A 708 -0.31 2.03 26.08
N GLN A 709 -1.26 2.35 25.20
CA GLN A 709 -2.68 2.06 25.47
C GLN A 709 -3.03 0.55 25.52
N GLY A 710 -2.07 -0.34 25.23
CA GLY A 710 -2.24 -1.79 25.24
C GLY A 710 -2.26 -2.42 23.83
N PRO A 711 -2.29 -3.76 23.75
CA PRO A 711 -2.27 -4.50 22.48
C PRO A 711 -3.61 -4.44 21.72
N TYR A 712 -4.68 -3.98 22.36
CA TYR A 712 -6.04 -4.00 21.81
C TYR A 712 -6.52 -2.67 21.21
N VAL A 713 -5.59 -1.74 21.00
CA VAL A 713 -5.85 -0.44 20.37
C VAL A 713 -5.90 -0.64 18.86
N VAL A 714 -6.78 0.07 18.17
CA VAL A 714 -6.87 -0.01 16.72
C VAL A 714 -5.63 0.63 16.11
N ARG A 715 -4.72 -0.23 15.64
CA ARG A 715 -3.49 0.17 14.97
C ARG A 715 -3.66 -0.04 13.48
N SER A 716 -3.28 0.94 12.68
CA SER A 716 -3.23 0.79 11.23
C SER A 716 -2.31 -0.35 10.82
N SER A 717 -2.63 -1.01 9.71
CA SER A 717 -1.76 -2.02 9.11
C SER A 717 -1.12 -1.50 7.83
N TRP A 718 -0.07 -2.19 7.35
CA TRP A 718 0.83 -1.75 6.26
C TRP A 718 0.13 -1.23 4.99
N LYS A 719 -1.17 -1.51 4.81
CA LYS A 719 -2.01 -1.09 3.68
C LYS A 719 -3.31 -0.38 4.05
N TRP A 720 -3.70 -0.33 5.33
CA TRP A 720 -5.04 0.12 5.74
C TRP A 720 -4.98 1.09 6.92
N PRO A 721 -5.60 2.28 6.81
CA PRO A 721 -5.67 3.24 7.89
C PRO A 721 -6.62 2.74 9.01
N PRO A 722 -6.48 3.22 10.26
CA PRO A 722 -7.23 2.69 11.41
C PRO A 722 -8.74 2.77 11.23
N HIS A 723 -9.22 3.83 10.58
CA HIS A 723 -10.64 4.07 10.31
C HIS A 723 -11.27 3.09 9.29
N MET A 724 -10.46 2.26 8.61
CA MET A 724 -10.95 1.14 7.81
C MET A 724 -11.05 -0.15 8.63
N LEU A 725 -10.42 -0.20 9.80
CA LEU A 725 -10.36 -1.38 10.67
C LEU A 725 -11.48 -1.37 11.73
N GLU A 726 -11.91 -0.18 12.16
CA GLU A 726 -12.95 0.02 13.17
C GLU A 726 -13.72 1.34 12.99
N ASN A 727 -14.82 1.45 13.75
CA ASN A 727 -15.65 2.65 13.93
C ASN A 727 -14.81 3.94 14.07
N HIS A 728 -15.24 5.01 13.40
CA HIS A 728 -14.51 6.27 13.33
C HIS A 728 -14.37 6.92 14.71
N HIS A 729 -15.40 6.79 15.56
CA HIS A 729 -15.38 7.36 16.90
C HIS A 729 -14.35 6.72 17.83
N ARG A 730 -14.23 5.38 17.79
CA ARG A 730 -13.21 4.65 18.56
C ARG A 730 -11.80 5.07 18.13
N THR A 731 -11.53 5.00 16.82
CA THR A 731 -10.21 5.30 16.26
C THR A 731 -9.78 6.74 16.55
N ASN A 732 -10.71 7.70 16.47
CA ASN A 732 -10.48 9.07 16.87
C ASN A 732 -10.15 9.19 18.36
N SER A 733 -10.94 8.54 19.24
CA SER A 733 -10.75 8.60 20.69
C SER A 733 -9.39 8.05 21.10
N GLU A 734 -8.99 6.90 20.55
CA GLU A 734 -7.69 6.26 20.80
C GLU A 734 -6.53 7.17 20.33
N ALA A 735 -6.63 7.79 19.15
CA ALA A 735 -5.61 8.73 18.67
C ALA A 735 -5.50 9.99 19.54
N LEU A 736 -6.63 10.54 20.01
CA LEU A 736 -6.65 11.69 20.92
C LEU A 736 -6.05 11.37 22.30
N VAL A 737 -6.27 10.15 22.81
CA VAL A 737 -5.61 9.67 24.02
C VAL A 737 -4.09 9.58 23.83
N ASP A 738 -3.61 9.04 22.71
CA ASP A 738 -2.16 8.99 22.42
C ASP A 738 -1.55 10.39 22.33
N ILE A 739 -2.22 11.34 21.68
CA ILE A 739 -1.78 12.76 21.61
C ILE A 739 -1.66 13.36 23.01
N LEU A 740 -2.72 13.22 23.83
CA LEU A 740 -2.76 13.80 25.16
C LEU A 740 -1.75 13.12 26.10
N ALA A 741 -1.62 11.80 26.04
CA ALA A 741 -0.67 11.02 26.82
C ALA A 741 0.78 11.38 26.45
N MET A 742 1.12 11.48 25.17
CA MET A 742 2.46 11.90 24.73
C MET A 742 2.78 13.33 25.18
N SER A 743 1.80 14.24 25.18
CA SER A 743 2.02 15.65 25.55
C SER A 743 2.47 15.84 27.00
N LYS A 744 2.23 14.85 27.87
CA LYS A 744 2.67 14.85 29.28
C LYS A 744 4.17 14.58 29.44
N CYS A 745 4.86 14.16 28.39
CA CYS A 745 6.28 13.82 28.44
C CYS A 745 7.19 15.03 28.24
N GLN A 746 8.44 14.92 28.68
CA GLN A 746 9.43 16.02 28.60
C GLN A 746 10.30 15.92 27.34
N LEU A 747 10.37 14.75 26.72
CA LEU A 747 11.09 14.47 25.48
C LEU A 747 10.15 13.81 24.46
N LEU A 748 10.42 13.99 23.16
CA LEU A 748 9.64 13.38 22.08
C LEU A 748 10.54 12.85 20.94
N LEU A 749 10.38 11.59 20.56
CA LEU A 749 10.90 11.04 19.29
C LEU A 749 9.75 10.88 18.31
N HIS A 750 9.86 11.43 17.11
CA HIS A 750 8.76 11.42 16.17
C HIS A 750 9.20 11.49 14.70
N GLY A 751 8.28 11.21 13.77
CA GLY A 751 8.38 11.61 12.37
C GLY A 751 7.49 12.82 12.05
N ASN A 752 7.44 13.19 10.78
CA ASN A 752 6.50 14.17 10.24
C ASN A 752 5.07 13.62 10.33
N SER A 753 4.27 14.18 11.24
CA SER A 753 2.88 13.74 11.44
C SER A 753 2.07 14.81 12.16
N ALA A 754 0.79 14.93 11.78
CA ALA A 754 -0.16 15.83 12.42
C ALA A 754 -0.41 15.45 13.89
N ILE A 755 -0.31 14.17 14.24
CA ILE A 755 -0.38 13.69 15.64
C ILE A 755 0.87 14.14 16.42
N SER A 756 2.07 14.03 15.84
CA SER A 756 3.31 14.52 16.47
C SER A 756 3.26 16.03 16.70
N GLU A 757 2.79 16.77 15.70
CA GLU A 757 2.60 18.21 15.80
C GLU A 757 1.55 18.56 16.85
N ALA A 758 0.42 17.85 16.90
CA ALA A 758 -0.60 18.04 17.94
C ALA A 758 -0.02 17.91 19.35
N THR A 759 0.82 16.90 19.58
CA THR A 759 1.57 16.71 20.83
C THR A 759 2.43 17.92 21.18
N ILE A 760 3.15 18.50 20.19
CA ILE A 760 3.97 19.70 20.38
C ILE A 760 3.09 20.94 20.60
N TYR A 761 1.94 21.04 19.94
CA TYR A 761 0.99 22.14 20.15
C TYR A 761 0.37 22.10 21.53
N LEU A 762 0.21 20.93 22.15
CA LEU A 762 -0.24 20.81 23.54
C LEU A 762 0.90 21.11 24.54
N ASN A 763 2.13 20.72 24.23
CA ASN A 763 3.30 20.96 25.07
C ASN A 763 4.46 21.58 24.26
N LEU A 764 4.52 22.91 24.25
CA LEU A 764 5.51 23.65 23.46
C LEU A 764 6.96 23.39 23.89
N ASN A 765 7.22 22.92 25.11
CA ASN A 765 8.58 22.55 25.54
C ASN A 765 9.16 21.42 24.68
N LEU A 766 8.30 20.57 24.13
CA LEU A 766 8.71 19.52 23.20
C LEU A 766 9.27 20.06 21.88
N HIS A 767 9.00 21.32 21.52
CA HIS A 767 9.67 21.95 20.37
C HIS A 767 11.20 21.84 20.50
N ASN A 768 11.72 22.20 21.68
CA ASN A 768 13.15 22.16 21.94
C ASN A 768 13.65 20.77 22.33
N ASN A 769 12.77 19.95 22.89
CA ASN A 769 13.07 18.65 23.46
C ASN A 769 12.65 17.45 22.58
N SER A 770 12.48 17.65 21.28
CA SER A 770 12.16 16.57 20.34
C SER A 770 13.26 16.30 19.31
N VAL A 771 13.25 15.06 18.81
CA VAL A 771 14.00 14.63 17.63
C VAL A 771 13.00 14.19 16.58
N ASN A 772 12.98 14.91 15.45
CA ASN A 772 12.26 14.48 14.26
C ASN A 772 13.18 13.59 13.42
N MET A 773 12.84 12.32 13.27
CA MET A 773 13.63 11.33 12.53
C MET A 773 13.75 11.66 11.05
N GLU A 774 12.81 12.43 10.50
CA GLU A 774 12.79 12.88 9.10
C GLU A 774 13.55 14.20 8.87
N ASP A 775 13.99 14.88 9.93
CA ASP A 775 14.78 16.11 9.83
C ASP A 775 16.24 15.77 9.47
N PRO A 776 16.79 16.32 8.37
CA PRO A 776 18.20 16.15 8.04
C PRO A 776 19.14 16.76 9.11
N ASP A 777 18.69 17.78 9.84
CA ASP A 777 19.46 18.49 10.86
C ASP A 777 19.16 17.98 12.29
N ARG A 778 18.60 16.76 12.40
CA ARG A 778 18.24 16.16 13.70
C ARG A 778 19.46 15.92 14.59
N LEU A 779 19.23 15.91 15.91
CA LEU A 779 20.25 15.55 16.89
C LEU A 779 20.77 14.14 16.64
N SER A 780 22.08 13.96 16.70
CA SER A 780 22.70 12.63 16.76
C SER A 780 22.31 11.92 18.06
N VAL A 781 22.47 10.59 18.09
CA VAL A 781 22.20 9.76 19.28
C VAL A 781 22.97 10.26 20.51
N LYS A 782 24.21 10.72 20.33
CA LYS A 782 25.05 11.27 21.41
C LYS A 782 24.55 12.61 21.92
N GLU A 783 24.12 13.49 21.03
CA GLU A 783 23.54 14.79 21.40
C GLU A 783 22.19 14.63 22.08
N PHE A 784 21.37 13.68 21.61
CA PHE A 784 20.13 13.31 22.27
C PHE A 784 20.39 12.73 23.67
N GLU A 785 21.39 11.86 23.85
CA GLU A 785 21.77 11.33 25.18
C GLU A 785 22.11 12.48 26.15
N ALA A 786 22.86 13.48 25.70
CA ALA A 786 23.20 14.65 26.51
C ALA A 786 21.97 15.52 26.84
N LEU A 787 21.05 15.69 25.89
CA LEU A 787 19.77 16.35 26.12
C LEU A 787 18.93 15.58 27.16
N ALA A 788 18.81 14.27 26.99
CA ALA A 788 18.06 13.40 27.89
C ALA A 788 18.64 13.45 29.31
N ARG A 789 19.97 13.42 29.46
CA ARG A 789 20.63 13.50 30.76
C ARG A 789 20.27 14.80 31.49
N ARG A 790 20.26 15.94 30.80
CA ARG A 790 19.82 17.22 31.38
C ARG A 790 18.36 17.19 31.82
N VAL A 791 17.48 16.56 31.07
CA VAL A 791 16.05 16.45 31.43
C VAL A 791 15.84 15.47 32.58
N VAL A 792 16.66 14.42 32.67
CA VAL A 792 16.56 13.38 33.70
C VAL A 792 17.16 13.82 35.05
N GLU A 793 18.21 14.64 35.04
CA GLU A 793 18.95 15.04 36.25
C GLU A 793 18.38 16.28 36.97
N ILE A 794 17.41 17.00 36.38
CA ILE A 794 16.79 18.17 37.03
C ILE A 794 15.69 17.71 38.03
N PRO A 795 15.76 18.06 39.33
CA PRO A 795 14.73 17.74 40.30
C PRO A 795 13.38 18.39 39.96
N SER A 796 12.28 17.65 40.18
CA SER A 796 10.91 17.98 39.77
C SER A 796 10.33 19.29 40.33
N ASP A 797 10.97 19.92 41.31
CA ASP A 797 10.40 21.05 42.06
C ASP A 797 10.75 22.43 41.47
N GLU A 798 11.67 22.54 40.50
CA GLU A 798 12.03 23.83 39.85
C GLU A 798 11.47 24.01 38.43
N ALA A 799 10.81 23.00 37.86
CA ALA A 799 10.37 23.01 36.46
C ALA A 799 9.17 23.94 36.16
N THR A 800 8.53 24.53 37.17
CA THR A 800 7.38 25.43 37.01
C THR A 800 7.69 26.92 37.08
N THR A 801 8.93 27.32 37.41
CA THR A 801 9.32 28.73 37.53
C THR A 801 10.74 28.98 37.01
N VAL A 802 10.98 28.77 35.72
CA VAL A 802 12.10 29.41 35.03
C VAL A 802 11.55 30.55 34.19
N ASN A 803 11.50 31.73 34.82
CA ASN A 803 11.32 33.01 34.14
C ASN A 803 12.31 33.14 32.98
N ALA A 804 11.81 33.59 31.83
CA ALA A 804 12.49 33.78 30.55
C ALA A 804 13.63 34.83 30.56
N THR A 805 14.26 35.14 31.69
CA THR A 805 15.17 36.28 31.86
C THR A 805 16.63 35.91 32.17
N LYS A 806 16.99 34.62 32.28
CA LYS A 806 18.41 34.21 32.48
C LYS A 806 19.10 33.55 31.28
N LEU A 807 18.41 33.37 30.16
CA LEU A 807 19.02 32.99 28.87
C LEU A 807 19.41 34.19 27.98
N GLN A 808 19.23 35.43 28.46
CA GLN A 808 19.63 36.65 27.74
C GLN A 808 21.03 37.21 28.11
N GLN A 809 21.73 36.69 29.12
CA GLN A 809 23.00 37.27 29.58
C GLN A 809 24.28 36.52 29.18
N ARG A 810 24.22 35.58 28.22
CA ARG A 810 25.41 35.00 27.59
C ARG A 810 25.51 35.22 26.08
N SER A 811 24.80 36.21 25.56
CA SER A 811 24.94 36.68 24.17
C SER A 811 25.07 38.21 24.11
N THR A 812 26.06 38.74 24.83
CA THR A 812 26.55 40.12 24.62
C THR A 812 28.07 40.12 24.55
N THR A 813 28.63 39.36 23.62
CA THR A 813 29.85 39.81 22.95
C THR A 813 29.39 40.63 21.76
N LYS A 814 29.43 41.96 21.90
CA LYS A 814 29.39 42.90 20.78
C LYS A 814 30.50 42.52 19.80
N MET A 815 30.18 41.74 18.77
CA MET A 815 30.86 41.87 17.49
C MET A 815 30.09 42.93 16.72
N ASN A 816 30.75 44.07 16.52
CA ASN A 816 30.28 45.17 15.71
C ASN A 816 29.77 44.63 14.37
N ALA A 817 28.47 44.77 14.14
CA ALA A 817 27.87 44.65 12.82
C ALA A 817 28.32 45.85 11.97
N THR A 818 29.55 45.80 11.46
CA THR A 818 29.79 46.32 10.12
C THR A 818 28.86 45.57 9.20
N LYS A 819 28.05 46.29 8.40
CA LYS A 819 27.25 45.78 7.29
C LYS A 819 28.05 44.76 6.48
N GLY A 820 27.90 43.49 6.84
CA GLY A 820 28.42 42.36 6.11
C GLY A 820 27.23 41.71 5.44
N ASN A 821 27.12 41.88 4.13
CA ASN A 821 26.39 40.93 3.30
C ASN A 821 26.97 39.55 3.60
N LEU A 822 26.30 38.77 4.46
CA LEU A 822 26.63 37.36 4.59
C LEU A 822 26.03 36.66 3.36
N PRO A 823 26.86 35.99 2.55
CA PRO A 823 26.46 35.53 1.23
C PRO A 823 25.45 34.38 1.34
N PRO A 824 24.66 34.10 0.28
CA PRO A 824 23.96 32.82 0.17
C PRO A 824 24.94 31.66 0.41
N PRO A 825 24.47 30.47 0.86
CA PRO A 825 25.33 29.30 0.95
C PRO A 825 26.04 29.12 -0.40
N PRO A 826 27.34 28.76 -0.43
CA PRO A 826 28.06 28.72 -1.68
C PRO A 826 27.39 27.67 -2.57
N GLU A 827 26.65 28.14 -3.58
CA GLU A 827 26.50 27.39 -4.81
C GLU A 827 27.91 27.23 -5.32
N ASN A 828 28.57 26.11 -4.98
CA ASN A 828 29.83 25.75 -5.60
C ASN A 828 29.51 25.27 -7.03
N ASN A 829 29.05 26.22 -7.85
CA ASN A 829 28.82 26.09 -9.29
C ASN A 829 30.13 26.28 -10.07
N ASN A 830 31.29 26.30 -9.38
CA ASN A 830 32.59 26.22 -10.01
C ASN A 830 32.81 24.80 -10.52
N VAL A 831 32.07 24.48 -11.59
CA VAL A 831 32.33 23.31 -12.44
C VAL A 831 33.75 23.51 -12.99
N GLY A 832 34.63 22.52 -12.78
CA GLY A 832 35.97 22.55 -13.37
C GLY A 832 35.83 22.49 -14.88
N ILE A 833 36.31 23.51 -15.60
CA ILE A 833 36.23 23.55 -17.07
C ILE A 833 37.64 23.68 -17.63
N ILE A 834 38.01 22.74 -18.50
CA ILE A 834 39.21 22.85 -19.34
C ILE A 834 38.71 23.18 -20.74
N LYS A 835 39.20 24.28 -21.33
CA LYS A 835 38.85 24.72 -22.68
C LYS A 835 40.06 24.58 -23.58
N GLY A 836 39.86 24.11 -24.81
CA GLY A 836 40.96 24.04 -25.77
C GLY A 836 41.42 25.42 -26.25
N ASN A 837 40.55 26.43 -26.17
CA ASN A 837 40.87 27.85 -26.35
C ASN A 837 40.18 28.69 -25.26
N HIS A 838 40.96 29.38 -24.43
CA HIS A 838 40.46 30.16 -23.30
C HIS A 838 39.72 31.45 -23.70
N ASP A 839 40.05 32.02 -24.86
CA ASP A 839 39.56 33.33 -25.31
C ASP A 839 38.33 33.24 -26.23
N ARG A 840 37.93 32.03 -26.63
CA ARG A 840 36.85 31.82 -27.60
C ARG A 840 35.46 31.78 -26.94
N LYS A 841 34.49 32.46 -27.56
CA LYS A 841 33.07 32.40 -27.18
C LYS A 841 32.43 31.07 -27.61
N CYS A 842 31.45 30.61 -26.85
CA CYS A 842 30.68 29.40 -27.19
C CYS A 842 30.05 29.51 -28.58
N ARG A 843 29.98 28.38 -29.28
CA ARG A 843 29.30 28.27 -30.57
C ARG A 843 27.78 28.09 -30.36
N ARG A 844 27.04 28.04 -31.48
CA ARG A 844 25.58 28.03 -31.49
C ARG A 844 24.99 26.69 -31.04
N ASN A 845 25.65 25.58 -31.35
CA ASN A 845 25.19 24.23 -31.08
C ASN A 845 26.26 23.46 -30.30
N ALA A 846 25.88 22.36 -29.66
CA ALA A 846 26.82 21.51 -28.93
C ALA A 846 26.60 20.02 -29.23
N ILE A 847 27.69 19.28 -29.39
CA ILE A 847 27.73 17.83 -29.30
C ILE A 847 28.15 17.49 -27.87
N VAL A 848 27.39 16.62 -27.21
CA VAL A 848 27.61 16.27 -25.81
C VAL A 848 27.93 14.78 -25.66
N TYR A 849 28.95 14.52 -24.86
CA TYR A 849 29.31 13.21 -24.34
C TYR A 849 29.30 13.25 -22.82
N LEU A 850 28.84 12.18 -22.19
CA LEU A 850 29.14 11.88 -20.80
C LEU A 850 30.03 10.64 -20.82
N ALA A 851 31.29 10.79 -20.42
CA ALA A 851 32.27 9.72 -20.59
C ALA A 851 33.07 9.46 -19.32
N GLN A 852 33.59 8.24 -19.22
CA GLN A 852 34.59 7.86 -18.22
C GLN A 852 35.76 7.16 -18.92
N LYS A 853 37.01 7.42 -18.52
CA LYS A 853 38.16 6.66 -19.07
C LYS A 853 38.06 5.17 -18.82
N LYS A 854 37.57 4.78 -17.64
CA LYS A 854 37.25 3.41 -17.25
C LYS A 854 35.80 3.35 -16.79
N HIS A 855 34.96 2.60 -17.50
CA HIS A 855 33.53 2.54 -17.17
C HIS A 855 33.32 1.83 -15.83
N SER A 856 32.54 2.49 -14.96
CA SER A 856 32.23 2.04 -13.61
C SER A 856 31.26 0.84 -13.53
N SER A 857 30.92 0.18 -14.64
CA SER A 857 29.88 -0.87 -14.68
C SER A 857 30.10 -1.92 -15.77
N TYR A 858 30.71 -1.56 -16.89
CA TYR A 858 31.14 -2.50 -17.93
C TYR A 858 32.67 -2.49 -17.96
N GLU A 859 33.33 -3.62 -17.72
CA GLU A 859 34.80 -3.71 -17.70
C GLU A 859 35.40 -3.59 -19.12
N ARG A 860 35.25 -2.41 -19.76
CA ARG A 860 35.58 -2.15 -21.18
C ARG A 860 36.51 -0.95 -21.38
N ASP A 861 37.26 -0.94 -22.48
CA ASP A 861 38.10 0.18 -22.91
C ASP A 861 37.25 1.37 -23.38
N SER A 862 36.87 2.21 -22.41
CA SER A 862 35.93 3.30 -22.62
C SER A 862 36.62 4.54 -23.19
N TYR A 863 37.89 4.75 -22.82
CA TYR A 863 38.70 5.81 -23.41
C TYR A 863 39.01 5.52 -24.89
N GLY A 864 39.36 4.27 -25.24
CA GLY A 864 39.54 3.86 -26.64
C GLY A 864 38.27 4.01 -27.46
N ASN A 865 37.12 3.60 -26.92
CA ASN A 865 35.81 3.79 -27.56
C ASN A 865 35.52 5.29 -27.79
N LEU A 866 35.70 6.14 -26.77
CA LEU A 866 35.51 7.57 -26.90
C LEU A 866 36.42 8.16 -27.99
N LEU A 867 37.71 7.83 -27.98
CA LEU A 867 38.66 8.29 -29.00
C LEU A 867 38.29 7.82 -30.40
N LYS A 868 37.64 6.66 -30.54
CA LYS A 868 37.15 6.19 -31.84
C LYS A 868 35.84 6.87 -32.24
N SER A 869 34.93 7.10 -31.30
CA SER A 869 33.71 7.86 -31.52
C SER A 869 34.03 9.29 -31.99
N LEU A 870 34.92 9.99 -31.28
CA LEU A 870 35.36 11.34 -31.63
C LEU A 870 36.08 11.39 -32.98
N GLU A 871 36.90 10.39 -33.31
CA GLU A 871 37.56 10.29 -34.62
C GLU A 871 36.55 10.19 -35.76
N LEU A 872 35.57 9.30 -35.61
CA LEU A 872 34.52 9.09 -36.61
C LEU A 872 33.60 10.30 -36.69
N MET A 873 33.17 10.86 -35.56
CA MET A 873 32.36 12.08 -35.51
C MET A 873 33.11 13.27 -36.13
N ASN A 874 34.41 13.42 -35.90
CA ASN A 874 35.20 14.48 -36.52
C ASN A 874 35.33 14.29 -38.03
N SER A 875 35.74 13.10 -38.47
CA SER A 875 35.99 12.81 -39.91
C SER A 875 34.70 12.76 -40.75
N ASN A 876 33.60 12.26 -40.17
CA ASN A 876 32.34 12.08 -40.88
C ASN A 876 31.36 13.25 -40.72
N TYR A 877 31.57 14.14 -39.75
CA TYR A 877 30.67 15.29 -39.53
C TYR A 877 31.41 16.63 -39.34
N LEU A 878 32.23 16.83 -38.32
CA LEU A 878 32.77 18.18 -38.01
C LEU A 878 33.72 18.75 -39.06
N SER A 879 34.58 17.89 -39.62
CA SER A 879 35.54 18.25 -40.67
C SER A 879 34.89 18.36 -42.05
N VAL A 880 33.61 17.97 -42.17
CA VAL A 880 32.83 18.08 -43.40
C VAL A 880 32.22 19.48 -43.47
N HIS A 881 32.39 20.16 -44.61
CA HIS A 881 31.77 21.47 -44.92
C HIS A 881 31.89 22.56 -43.82
N ASN A 882 32.94 22.50 -42.98
CA ASN A 882 33.21 23.42 -41.86
C ASN A 882 32.13 23.45 -40.76
N HIS A 883 31.41 22.35 -40.50
CA HIS A 883 30.44 22.27 -39.39
C HIS A 883 31.08 22.60 -38.02
N GLN A 884 32.39 22.37 -37.88
CA GLN A 884 33.14 22.84 -36.71
C GLN A 884 32.91 24.33 -36.42
N ASN A 885 32.59 25.21 -37.37
CA ASN A 885 32.44 26.65 -37.08
C ASN A 885 31.23 27.01 -36.20
N ASN A 886 30.19 26.18 -36.15
CA ASN A 886 28.95 26.47 -35.41
C ASN A 886 28.67 25.51 -34.23
N THR A 887 29.54 24.51 -34.01
CA THR A 887 29.32 23.42 -33.06
C THR A 887 30.48 23.25 -32.08
N ASP A 888 30.21 23.29 -30.78
CA ASP A 888 31.15 22.90 -29.72
C ASP A 888 31.06 21.39 -29.45
N VAL A 889 32.14 20.79 -28.94
CA VAL A 889 32.20 19.41 -28.44
C VAL A 889 32.45 19.45 -26.95
N ILE A 890 31.51 18.93 -26.17
CA ILE A 890 31.54 18.97 -24.70
C ILE A 890 31.59 17.55 -24.16
N ILE A 891 32.63 17.24 -23.38
CA ILE A 891 32.78 15.99 -22.66
C ILE A 891 32.57 16.26 -21.17
N PHE A 892 31.43 15.80 -20.67
CA PHE A 892 31.13 15.76 -19.25
C PHE A 892 31.78 14.55 -18.61
N HIS A 893 32.36 14.75 -17.44
CA HIS A 893 33.18 13.73 -16.82
C HIS A 893 33.27 13.90 -15.30
N THR A 894 33.86 12.93 -14.57
CA THR A 894 33.94 12.94 -13.10
C THR A 894 35.38 12.79 -12.64
N ASP A 895 36.18 13.84 -12.89
CA ASP A 895 37.58 13.97 -12.47
C ASP A 895 38.58 12.96 -13.09
N ASP A 896 38.35 12.64 -14.36
CA ASP A 896 39.13 11.67 -15.12
C ASP A 896 39.79 12.24 -16.39
N PHE A 897 39.35 13.39 -16.91
CA PHE A 897 39.97 14.09 -18.05
C PHE A 897 40.74 15.34 -17.61
N ASN A 898 41.90 15.57 -18.23
CA ASN A 898 42.81 16.65 -17.89
C ASN A 898 43.42 17.31 -19.15
N GLN A 899 44.42 18.18 -18.95
CA GLN A 899 45.07 18.89 -20.04
C GLN A 899 45.85 17.99 -21.00
N ASP A 900 46.45 16.90 -20.51
CA ASP A 900 47.19 15.95 -21.35
C ASP A 900 46.24 15.24 -22.34
N ASP A 901 44.99 14.96 -21.92
CA ASP A 901 43.99 14.37 -22.81
C ASP A 901 43.58 15.32 -23.93
N MET A 902 43.52 16.63 -23.66
CA MET A 902 43.31 17.63 -24.71
C MET A 902 44.45 17.62 -25.71
N ASP A 903 45.69 17.54 -25.25
CA ASP A 903 46.87 17.52 -26.11
C ASP A 903 46.93 16.23 -26.96
N ILE A 904 46.50 15.10 -26.40
CA ILE A 904 46.33 13.83 -27.14
C ILE A 904 45.25 13.98 -28.21
N MET A 905 44.08 14.54 -27.87
CA MET A 905 42.99 14.74 -28.83
C MET A 905 43.36 15.75 -29.92
N GLU A 906 44.12 16.81 -29.59
CA GLU A 906 44.68 17.74 -30.56
C GLU A 906 45.66 17.04 -31.50
N THR A 907 46.57 16.23 -30.96
CA THR A 907 47.54 15.48 -31.78
C THR A 907 46.84 14.54 -32.75
N LYS A 908 45.72 13.94 -32.33
CA LYS A 908 44.96 12.97 -33.14
C LYS A 908 44.01 13.63 -34.14
N PHE A 909 43.39 14.77 -33.80
CA PHE A 909 42.29 15.36 -34.56
C PHE A 909 42.58 16.75 -35.15
N GLY A 910 43.70 17.36 -34.79
CA GLY A 910 44.15 18.67 -35.25
C GLY A 910 43.74 19.83 -34.32
N SER A 911 44.41 20.97 -34.50
CA SER A 911 44.21 22.17 -33.68
C SER A 911 42.81 22.78 -33.80
N SER A 912 42.17 22.69 -34.97
CA SER A 912 40.80 23.21 -35.16
C SER A 912 39.75 22.45 -34.33
N PHE A 913 39.98 21.16 -34.07
CA PHE A 913 39.13 20.36 -33.20
C PHE A 913 39.26 20.80 -31.74
N ARG A 914 40.49 21.02 -31.27
CA ARG A 914 40.79 21.53 -29.92
C ARG A 914 40.07 22.83 -29.65
N GLU A 915 40.03 23.77 -30.60
CA GLU A 915 39.40 25.08 -30.40
C GLU A 915 37.92 25.02 -30.00
N GLY A 916 37.21 23.93 -30.32
CA GLY A 916 35.81 23.72 -29.96
C GLY A 916 35.59 22.70 -28.83
N LEU A 917 36.66 22.17 -28.23
CA LEU A 917 36.59 21.10 -27.23
C LEU A 917 36.55 21.65 -25.80
N TYR A 918 35.64 21.08 -24.99
CA TYR A 918 35.45 21.41 -23.58
C TYR A 918 35.43 20.12 -22.75
N PHE A 919 36.22 20.10 -21.68
CA PHE A 919 36.05 19.12 -20.61
C PHE A 919 35.38 19.77 -19.41
N ILE A 920 34.29 19.17 -18.95
CA ILE A 920 33.46 19.71 -17.88
C ILE A 920 33.37 18.68 -16.75
N ASN A 921 34.04 18.98 -15.64
CA ASN A 921 34.08 18.12 -14.47
C ASN A 921 32.84 18.31 -13.61
N LEU A 922 31.97 17.31 -13.61
CA LEU A 922 30.74 17.28 -12.82
C LEU A 922 30.96 16.82 -11.37
N GLN A 923 32.14 16.29 -11.03
CA GLN A 923 32.42 15.79 -9.68
C GLN A 923 32.24 16.90 -8.63
N ASN A 924 31.59 16.56 -7.52
CA ASN A 924 31.29 17.47 -6.41
C ASN A 924 30.40 18.67 -6.78
N THR A 925 29.75 18.66 -7.96
CA THR A 925 28.80 19.69 -8.36
C THR A 925 27.36 19.32 -7.99
N SER A 926 26.45 20.30 -8.03
CA SER A 926 25.03 20.05 -7.80
C SER A 926 24.34 19.22 -8.87
N TYR A 927 25.00 18.98 -10.01
CA TYR A 927 24.49 18.24 -11.16
C TYR A 927 24.85 16.75 -11.14
N TRP A 928 25.71 16.31 -10.20
CA TRP A 928 26.20 14.94 -10.14
C TRP A 928 26.24 14.43 -8.69
N GLN A 929 25.08 14.50 -8.04
CA GLN A 929 24.85 14.05 -6.68
C GLN A 929 23.42 13.53 -6.52
N ARG A 930 23.14 12.75 -5.48
CA ARG A 930 21.76 12.37 -5.18
C ARG A 930 20.92 13.61 -4.87
N PRO A 931 19.72 13.77 -5.48
CA PRO A 931 18.76 14.79 -5.09
C PRO A 931 18.42 14.69 -3.60
N SER A 932 18.08 15.83 -3.00
CA SER A 932 17.87 15.93 -1.54
C SER A 932 16.88 14.89 -0.97
N TRP A 933 15.82 14.57 -1.71
CA TRP A 933 14.82 13.55 -1.35
C TRP A 933 15.29 12.09 -1.53
N HIS A 934 16.49 11.86 -2.07
CA HIS A 934 17.16 10.54 -2.19
C HIS A 934 18.46 10.40 -1.39
N ARG A 935 18.94 11.46 -0.76
CA ARG A 935 20.20 11.44 0.02
C ARG A 935 20.19 10.38 1.13
N ASN A 936 19.01 10.08 1.67
CA ASN A 936 18.84 9.10 2.74
C ASN A 936 18.50 7.68 2.26
N ASP A 937 18.36 7.42 0.96
CA ASP A 937 18.06 6.07 0.47
C ASP A 937 19.21 5.11 0.79
N ASN A 938 18.87 3.89 1.23
CA ASN A 938 19.81 2.78 1.37
C ASN A 938 19.79 1.96 0.07
N PRO A 939 20.84 2.02 -0.77
CA PRO A 939 20.84 1.36 -2.08
C PRO A 939 20.50 -0.13 -2.04
N SER A 940 21.02 -0.87 -1.07
CA SER A 940 20.81 -2.31 -0.97
C SER A 940 19.38 -2.70 -0.57
N ALA A 941 18.62 -1.79 0.02
CA ALA A 941 17.26 -2.04 0.50
C ALA A 941 16.19 -1.35 -0.38
N ASP A 942 16.49 -0.14 -0.84
CA ASP A 942 15.51 0.76 -1.46
C ASP A 942 15.57 0.72 -3.00
N TRP A 943 16.69 0.27 -3.60
CA TRP A 943 16.89 0.34 -5.05
C TRP A 943 16.73 -1.01 -5.73
N TYR A 944 15.83 -1.05 -6.71
CA TYR A 944 15.61 -2.23 -7.54
C TYR A 944 16.87 -2.62 -8.31
N ALA A 945 17.29 -3.89 -8.19
CA ALA A 945 18.43 -4.46 -8.90
C ALA A 945 19.77 -3.73 -8.64
N TYR A 946 19.99 -3.23 -7.42
CA TYR A 946 21.32 -2.84 -6.94
C TYR A 946 22.10 -4.09 -6.48
N PRO A 947 23.43 -4.21 -6.72
CA PRO A 947 24.32 -3.26 -7.39
C PRO A 947 24.40 -3.42 -8.92
N LEU A 948 23.63 -4.33 -9.54
CA LEU A 948 23.65 -4.56 -10.99
C LEU A 948 23.49 -3.25 -11.78
N PHE A 949 22.57 -2.38 -11.35
CA PHE A 949 22.49 -0.99 -11.80
C PHE A 949 23.04 -0.07 -10.70
N SER A 950 24.29 0.35 -10.92
CA SER A 950 25.08 1.14 -9.97
C SER A 950 24.48 2.51 -9.69
N GLU A 951 24.98 3.18 -8.64
CA GLU A 951 24.63 4.57 -8.38
C GLU A 951 25.05 5.49 -9.53
N GLY A 952 26.24 5.30 -10.10
CA GLY A 952 26.72 6.06 -11.25
C GLY A 952 25.79 5.92 -12.46
N TYR A 953 25.28 4.71 -12.71
CA TYR A 953 24.31 4.48 -13.78
C TYR A 953 22.99 5.24 -13.56
N ARG A 954 22.52 5.38 -12.31
CA ARG A 954 21.33 6.17 -11.97
C ARG A 954 21.58 7.67 -12.03
N GLN A 955 22.78 8.11 -11.66
CA GLN A 955 23.21 9.50 -11.83
C GLN A 955 23.30 9.87 -13.32
N MET A 956 23.77 8.96 -14.18
CA MET A 956 23.74 9.15 -15.63
C MET A 956 22.31 9.31 -16.16
N MET A 957 21.39 8.44 -15.74
CA MET A 957 19.97 8.57 -16.11
C MET A 957 19.39 9.90 -15.64
N HIS A 958 19.68 10.30 -14.40
CA HIS A 958 19.24 11.58 -13.85
C HIS A 958 19.83 12.77 -14.62
N TRP A 959 21.11 12.70 -14.97
CA TRP A 959 21.81 13.72 -15.72
C TRP A 959 21.16 13.98 -17.07
N TYR A 960 20.99 12.93 -17.88
CA TYR A 960 20.41 13.09 -19.21
C TYR A 960 18.92 13.43 -19.18
N ALA A 961 18.16 12.93 -18.20
CA ALA A 961 16.73 13.22 -18.10
C ALA A 961 16.43 14.60 -17.50
N ILE A 962 17.18 15.02 -16.48
CA ILE A 962 16.82 16.15 -15.59
C ILE A 962 17.88 17.25 -15.61
N ASP A 963 19.13 16.95 -15.25
CA ASP A 963 20.11 17.99 -14.93
C ASP A 963 20.72 18.70 -16.14
N ILE A 964 20.87 18.02 -17.29
CA ILE A 964 21.51 18.58 -18.47
C ILE A 964 20.83 19.88 -18.97
N TRP A 965 19.50 19.96 -18.86
CA TRP A 965 18.73 21.14 -19.26
C TRP A 965 18.98 22.34 -18.35
N ARG A 966 19.08 22.06 -17.03
CA ARG A 966 19.42 23.03 -16.01
C ARG A 966 20.85 23.50 -16.19
N PHE A 967 21.78 22.58 -16.43
CA PHE A 967 23.18 22.89 -16.71
C PHE A 967 23.31 23.87 -17.89
N PHE A 968 22.72 23.60 -19.05
CA PHE A 968 22.85 24.51 -20.20
C PHE A 968 22.20 25.88 -19.97
N LYS A 969 21.13 25.93 -19.15
CA LYS A 969 20.50 27.20 -18.72
C LYS A 969 21.42 28.01 -17.82
N ASP A 970 22.02 27.38 -16.82
CA ASP A 970 22.88 28.02 -15.83
C ASP A 970 24.23 28.40 -16.45
N TYR A 971 24.81 27.50 -17.25
CA TYR A 971 26.02 27.74 -18.02
C TYR A 971 25.86 28.93 -18.97
N GLY A 972 24.73 29.01 -19.68
CA GLY A 972 24.43 30.11 -20.58
C GLY A 972 24.33 31.46 -19.87
N ARG A 973 23.68 31.50 -18.70
CA ARG A 973 23.60 32.70 -17.85
C ARG A 973 24.97 33.14 -17.33
N ASN A 974 25.80 32.20 -16.89
CA ASN A 974 27.08 32.50 -16.25
C ASN A 974 28.19 32.85 -17.25
N ASN A 975 28.12 32.34 -18.48
CA ASN A 975 29.17 32.51 -19.49
C ASN A 975 28.74 33.34 -20.71
N ASN A 976 27.54 33.95 -20.67
CA ASN A 976 26.94 34.67 -21.80
C ASN A 976 26.92 33.83 -23.10
N CYS A 977 26.52 32.57 -22.97
CA CYS A 977 26.43 31.59 -24.04
C CYS A 977 24.97 31.17 -24.27
N SER A 978 24.57 30.92 -25.51
CA SER A 978 23.21 30.49 -25.83
C SER A 978 23.26 29.39 -26.89
N TYR A 979 23.21 28.14 -26.42
CA TYR A 979 23.09 26.98 -27.28
C TYR A 979 21.64 26.80 -27.73
N GLU A 980 21.43 26.56 -29.02
CA GLU A 980 20.10 26.36 -29.60
C GLU A 980 19.73 24.88 -29.66
N TYR A 981 20.64 24.05 -30.16
CA TYR A 981 20.49 22.61 -30.24
C TYR A 981 21.63 21.88 -29.55
N ILE A 982 21.32 20.72 -28.99
CA ILE A 982 22.32 19.77 -28.51
C ILE A 982 22.17 18.42 -29.22
N MET A 983 23.29 17.77 -29.51
CA MET A 983 23.36 16.42 -30.08
C MET A 983 24.10 15.47 -29.13
N ARG A 984 23.45 14.41 -28.66
CA ARG A 984 24.07 13.42 -27.76
C ARG A 984 24.75 12.30 -28.56
N PHE A 985 25.93 11.92 -28.10
CA PHE A 985 26.57 10.63 -28.35
C PHE A 985 27.00 10.02 -27.02
N ASP A 986 26.78 8.71 -26.85
CA ASP A 986 27.48 7.95 -25.80
C ASP A 986 28.91 7.61 -26.25
N GLU A 987 29.81 7.26 -25.35
CA GLU A 987 31.23 7.02 -25.69
C GLU A 987 31.45 5.85 -26.66
N ASP A 988 30.49 4.93 -26.75
CA ASP A 988 30.43 3.78 -27.66
C ASP A 988 29.44 4.00 -28.83
N SER A 989 29.14 5.26 -29.14
CA SER A 989 28.31 5.65 -30.28
C SER A 989 29.20 6.02 -31.48
N PHE A 990 29.04 5.34 -32.60
CA PHE A 990 29.90 5.51 -33.78
C PHE A 990 29.10 5.96 -35.00
N LEU A 991 29.39 7.18 -35.49
CA LEU A 991 28.90 7.68 -36.76
C LEU A 991 29.75 7.08 -37.89
N ARG A 992 29.29 5.97 -38.48
CA ARG A 992 30.11 5.15 -39.40
C ARG A 992 30.17 5.69 -40.83
N SER A 993 29.21 6.53 -41.23
CA SER A 993 29.18 7.14 -42.57
C SER A 993 29.26 8.65 -42.50
N LYS A 994 29.75 9.26 -43.59
CA LYS A 994 29.79 10.70 -43.77
C LYS A 994 28.38 11.30 -43.76
N LEU A 995 28.22 12.47 -43.15
CA LEU A 995 27.02 13.29 -43.17
C LEU A 995 27.29 14.58 -43.96
N ASP A 996 26.76 14.65 -45.18
CA ASP A 996 27.05 15.75 -46.13
C ASP A 996 26.25 17.04 -45.88
N TYR A 997 25.57 17.15 -44.74
CA TYR A 997 24.82 18.34 -44.34
C TYR A 997 24.98 18.59 -42.84
N ASP A 998 24.72 19.84 -42.44
CA ASP A 998 24.69 20.22 -41.04
C ASP A 998 23.36 19.79 -40.40
N ILE A 999 23.42 18.84 -39.46
CA ILE A 999 22.24 18.29 -38.80
C ILE A 999 21.48 19.33 -37.98
N PHE A 1000 22.17 20.33 -37.41
CA PHE A 1000 21.54 21.39 -36.64
C PHE A 1000 20.81 22.37 -37.54
N ASP A 1001 21.41 22.75 -38.67
CA ASP A 1001 20.72 23.58 -39.67
C ASP A 1001 19.53 22.84 -40.27
N TYR A 1002 19.62 21.52 -40.46
CA TYR A 1002 18.49 20.70 -40.89
C TYR A 1002 17.36 20.70 -39.85
N MET A 1003 17.68 20.47 -38.57
CA MET A 1003 16.70 20.51 -37.48
C MET A 1003 16.01 21.88 -37.40
N LYS A 1004 16.79 22.96 -37.51
CA LYS A 1004 16.29 24.33 -37.46
C LYS A 1004 15.44 24.71 -38.67
N LYS A 1005 15.91 24.41 -39.89
CA LYS A 1005 15.21 24.74 -41.14
C LYS A 1005 13.83 24.11 -41.22
N ASN A 1006 13.66 22.93 -40.62
CA ASN A 1006 12.40 22.19 -40.60
C ASN A 1006 11.63 22.35 -39.27
N ASP A 1007 12.07 23.21 -38.35
CA ASP A 1007 11.48 23.46 -37.03
C ASP A 1007 11.20 22.20 -36.20
N TYR A 1008 12.15 21.26 -36.20
CA TYR A 1008 12.07 20.07 -35.36
C TYR A 1008 12.49 20.37 -33.91
N ASN A 1009 11.72 19.84 -32.96
CA ASN A 1009 12.01 19.88 -31.53
C ASN A 1009 12.94 18.74 -31.11
N TYR A 1010 12.77 17.56 -31.71
CA TYR A 1010 13.52 16.37 -31.34
C TYR A 1010 13.79 15.47 -32.56
N GLY A 1011 15.02 15.02 -32.68
CA GLY A 1011 15.52 14.14 -33.72
C GLY A 1011 16.12 12.89 -33.09
N PHE A 1012 15.76 11.70 -33.57
CA PHE A 1012 16.26 10.43 -33.06
C PHE A 1012 16.51 9.43 -34.18
N ARG A 1013 17.01 8.24 -33.85
CA ARG A 1013 17.32 7.21 -34.85
C ARG A 1013 16.52 5.92 -34.68
N LEU A 1014 16.59 5.32 -33.49
CA LEU A 1014 15.90 4.08 -33.15
C LEU A 1014 14.99 4.30 -31.96
N CYS A 1015 14.00 3.43 -31.80
CA CYS A 1015 13.27 3.29 -30.56
C CYS A 1015 13.53 1.89 -29.96
N SER A 1016 13.35 1.74 -28.66
CA SER A 1016 13.50 0.50 -27.92
C SER A 1016 12.34 0.31 -26.94
N TYR A 1017 11.97 -0.95 -26.71
CA TYR A 1017 11.02 -1.30 -25.67
C TYR A 1017 11.73 -1.43 -24.33
N GLU A 1018 11.15 -0.81 -23.31
CA GLU A 1018 11.72 -0.81 -21.98
C GLU A 1018 11.11 -1.94 -21.12
N MET A 1019 11.83 -2.39 -20.09
CA MET A 1019 11.36 -3.44 -19.19
C MET A 1019 10.07 -3.03 -18.46
N GLN A 1020 9.17 -4.00 -18.19
CA GLN A 1020 7.88 -3.79 -17.49
C GLN A 1020 7.97 -3.05 -16.14
N VAL A 1021 9.16 -3.00 -15.50
CA VAL A 1021 9.41 -2.24 -14.27
C VAL A 1021 9.03 -0.75 -14.39
N THR A 1022 8.93 -0.21 -15.61
CA THR A 1022 8.56 1.19 -15.89
C THR A 1022 7.04 1.44 -15.90
N GLN A 1023 6.17 0.42 -15.91
CA GLN A 1023 4.71 0.60 -15.97
C GLN A 1023 4.11 1.41 -14.81
N ARG A 1024 4.83 1.57 -13.68
CA ARG A 1024 4.40 2.42 -12.56
C ARG A 1024 4.41 3.92 -12.89
N ILE A 1025 5.15 4.36 -13.91
CA ILE A 1025 5.07 5.74 -14.40
C ILE A 1025 3.70 6.03 -15.01
N TRP A 1026 2.95 5.00 -15.45
CA TRP A 1026 1.58 5.16 -15.94
C TRP A 1026 0.65 5.71 -14.88
N THR A 1027 0.76 5.20 -13.66
CA THR A 1027 -0.06 5.63 -12.55
C THR A 1027 0.21 7.10 -12.23
N ILE A 1028 1.47 7.55 -12.38
CA ILE A 1028 1.86 8.94 -12.22
C ILE A 1028 1.29 9.79 -13.37
N TRP A 1029 1.46 9.33 -14.62
CA TRP A 1029 0.95 9.98 -15.81
C TRP A 1029 -0.58 10.16 -15.78
N THR A 1030 -1.32 9.08 -15.58
CA THR A 1030 -2.79 9.10 -15.48
C THR A 1030 -3.29 9.97 -14.33
N LYS A 1031 -2.65 9.93 -13.16
CA LYS A 1031 -2.99 10.84 -12.05
C LYS A 1031 -2.75 12.32 -12.39
N MET A 1032 -1.74 12.62 -13.20
CA MET A 1032 -1.41 13.98 -13.64
C MET A 1032 -2.39 14.51 -14.70
N THR A 1033 -2.86 13.65 -15.61
CA THR A 1033 -3.67 14.05 -16.76
C THR A 1033 -5.18 13.90 -16.57
N SER A 1034 -5.64 13.05 -15.64
CA SER A 1034 -7.08 12.72 -15.47
C SER A 1034 -7.90 13.68 -14.60
N LYS A 1035 -7.29 14.68 -13.94
CA LYS A 1035 -8.04 15.65 -13.12
C LYS A 1035 -8.52 16.83 -13.97
N LYS A 1036 -9.80 17.21 -13.81
CA LYS A 1036 -10.39 18.45 -14.33
C LYS A 1036 -9.60 19.64 -13.74
N GLY A 1037 -8.86 20.38 -14.57
CA GLY A 1037 -7.93 21.44 -14.11
C GLY A 1037 -6.46 21.03 -13.97
N SER A 1038 -6.00 19.98 -14.67
CA SER A 1038 -4.59 19.53 -14.67
C SER A 1038 -3.59 20.68 -14.79
N GLN A 1039 -2.58 20.70 -13.91
CA GLN A 1039 -1.53 21.73 -13.87
C GLN A 1039 -0.59 21.71 -15.09
N VAL A 1040 -0.59 20.61 -15.86
CA VAL A 1040 0.26 20.39 -17.05
C VAL A 1040 -0.49 19.49 -18.06
N PRO A 1041 -1.46 20.01 -18.83
CA PRO A 1041 -2.18 19.21 -19.81
C PRO A 1041 -1.24 18.80 -20.97
N PRO A 1042 -1.16 17.50 -21.31
CA PRO A 1042 -0.42 17.06 -22.49
C PRO A 1042 -1.15 17.53 -23.75
N ILE A 1043 -0.41 17.70 -24.85
CA ILE A 1043 -1.03 18.07 -26.13
C ILE A 1043 -1.60 16.84 -26.87
N ARG A 1044 -1.20 15.63 -26.47
CA ARG A 1044 -1.74 14.35 -26.96
C ARG A 1044 -1.59 13.25 -25.92
N ASP A 1045 -2.43 12.23 -26.02
CA ASP A 1045 -2.31 11.02 -25.21
C ASP A 1045 -1.09 10.19 -25.61
N ILE A 1046 -0.56 9.44 -24.64
CA ILE A 1046 0.58 8.54 -24.83
C ILE A 1046 0.18 7.12 -24.39
N ASP A 1047 0.52 6.13 -25.20
CA ASP A 1047 0.45 4.70 -24.88
C ASP A 1047 1.80 4.21 -24.33
N LEU A 1048 1.84 3.61 -23.14
CA LEU A 1048 3.09 3.07 -22.58
C LEU A 1048 3.58 1.78 -23.23
N ASN A 1049 2.74 1.14 -24.05
CA ASN A 1049 3.18 0.06 -24.91
C ASN A 1049 3.80 0.58 -26.20
N MET A 1050 3.99 1.89 -26.36
CA MET A 1050 4.75 2.43 -27.48
C MET A 1050 6.26 2.21 -27.29
N CYS A 1051 6.96 2.08 -28.41
CA CYS A 1051 8.41 2.02 -28.45
C CYS A 1051 9.02 3.35 -27.98
N GLY A 1052 9.93 3.34 -27.01
CA GLY A 1052 10.57 4.56 -26.47
C GLY A 1052 11.77 5.00 -27.29
N ILE A 1053 12.01 6.29 -27.45
CA ILE A 1053 13.13 6.89 -28.20
C ILE A 1053 14.48 6.43 -27.63
N TYR A 1054 15.22 5.60 -28.36
CA TYR A 1054 16.52 5.10 -27.93
C TYR A 1054 17.56 6.23 -28.00
N ASN A 1055 17.74 6.90 -26.87
CA ASN A 1055 18.33 8.23 -26.78
C ASN A 1055 19.85 8.22 -26.57
N ASN A 1056 20.56 7.11 -26.83
CA ASN A 1056 22.03 7.13 -26.98
C ASN A 1056 22.45 8.08 -28.13
N PHE A 1057 21.56 8.28 -29.11
CA PHE A 1057 21.62 9.36 -30.07
C PHE A 1057 20.33 10.19 -30.03
N PHE A 1058 20.48 11.50 -29.90
CA PHE A 1058 19.42 12.45 -30.20
C PHE A 1058 19.97 13.80 -30.63
N VAL A 1059 19.15 14.58 -31.33
CA VAL A 1059 19.36 16.02 -31.55
C VAL A 1059 18.11 16.74 -31.05
N THR A 1060 18.24 17.74 -30.18
CA THR A 1060 17.06 18.42 -29.63
C THR A 1060 17.23 19.92 -29.47
N LYS A 1061 16.12 20.63 -29.66
CA LYS A 1061 15.99 22.07 -29.45
C LYS A 1061 15.96 22.33 -27.95
N LEU A 1062 16.93 23.08 -27.43
CA LEU A 1062 17.09 23.28 -25.99
C LEU A 1062 15.86 23.97 -25.36
N SER A 1063 15.24 24.90 -26.10
CA SER A 1063 14.03 25.60 -25.64
C SER A 1063 12.81 24.69 -25.45
N PHE A 1064 12.73 23.55 -26.13
CA PHE A 1064 11.64 22.58 -25.92
C PHE A 1064 11.71 21.96 -24.52
N PHE A 1065 12.88 21.48 -24.11
CA PHE A 1065 13.06 20.91 -22.77
C PHE A 1065 13.07 21.97 -21.67
N GLN A 1066 13.36 23.23 -21.99
CA GLN A 1066 13.28 24.36 -21.06
C GLN A 1066 11.88 24.98 -20.95
N ASP A 1067 10.92 24.55 -21.78
CA ASP A 1067 9.53 24.98 -21.69
C ASP A 1067 8.95 24.64 -20.31
N ASP A 1068 8.15 25.56 -19.75
CA ASP A 1068 7.63 25.45 -18.40
C ASP A 1068 6.80 24.17 -18.19
N LYS A 1069 6.06 23.71 -19.21
CA LYS A 1069 5.24 22.50 -19.11
C LYS A 1069 6.11 21.26 -19.03
N VAL A 1070 7.13 21.19 -19.89
CA VAL A 1070 8.10 20.08 -19.90
C VAL A 1070 8.91 20.07 -18.60
N GLN A 1071 9.36 21.24 -18.14
CA GLN A 1071 10.08 21.37 -16.86
C GLN A 1071 9.24 20.97 -15.65
N ARG A 1072 7.93 21.27 -15.62
CA ARG A 1072 7.04 20.80 -14.55
C ARG A 1072 6.92 19.28 -14.57
N PHE A 1073 6.77 18.67 -15.74
CA PHE A 1073 6.75 17.22 -15.89
C PHE A 1073 8.06 16.58 -15.39
N LEU A 1074 9.22 17.09 -15.84
CA LEU A 1074 10.53 16.57 -15.43
C LEU A 1074 10.75 16.69 -13.91
N LYS A 1075 10.41 17.84 -13.31
CA LYS A 1075 10.48 18.03 -11.84
C LYS A 1075 9.59 17.06 -11.09
N LEU A 1076 8.40 16.77 -11.63
CA LEU A 1076 7.50 15.80 -11.02
C LEU A 1076 8.13 14.41 -11.08
N VAL A 1077 8.62 13.97 -12.24
CA VAL A 1077 9.31 12.67 -12.41
C VAL A 1077 10.50 12.55 -11.45
N ASP A 1078 11.28 13.61 -11.31
CA ASP A 1078 12.44 13.67 -10.41
C ASP A 1078 12.02 13.52 -8.92
N ARG A 1079 10.98 14.25 -8.49
CA ARG A 1079 10.41 14.12 -7.13
C ARG A 1079 9.93 12.70 -6.82
N GLN A 1080 9.39 11.98 -7.81
CA GLN A 1080 8.93 10.58 -7.71
C GLN A 1080 10.04 9.61 -7.33
N GLY A 1081 11.29 9.95 -7.68
CA GLY A 1081 12.43 9.16 -7.29
C GLY A 1081 12.55 7.79 -7.93
N MET A 1082 11.81 7.60 -9.01
CA MET A 1082 11.74 6.35 -9.74
C MET A 1082 13.04 6.08 -10.51
N ILE A 1083 13.80 7.13 -10.85
CA ILE A 1083 15.16 7.01 -11.42
C ILE A 1083 16.06 6.20 -10.46
N TYR A 1084 16.12 6.60 -9.19
CA TYR A 1084 16.95 5.94 -8.18
C TYR A 1084 16.37 4.64 -7.66
N ARG A 1085 15.07 4.59 -7.30
CA ARG A 1085 14.49 3.42 -6.62
C ARG A 1085 14.05 2.31 -7.58
N ARG A 1086 13.71 2.65 -8.83
CA ARG A 1086 13.10 1.73 -9.80
C ARG A 1086 13.80 1.65 -11.14
N ARG A 1087 14.90 2.38 -11.34
CA ARG A 1087 15.66 2.42 -12.61
C ARG A 1087 14.76 2.88 -13.77
N LEU A 1088 14.00 3.95 -13.55
CA LEU A 1088 13.29 4.63 -14.64
C LEU A 1088 14.33 5.31 -15.53
N GLY A 1089 14.56 4.74 -16.72
CA GLY A 1089 15.56 5.24 -17.66
C GLY A 1089 15.20 6.57 -18.29
N ASP A 1090 16.23 7.34 -18.63
CA ASP A 1090 16.16 8.60 -19.37
C ASP A 1090 15.50 8.42 -20.74
N LEU A 1091 15.70 7.26 -21.39
CA LEU A 1091 14.98 6.84 -22.60
C LEU A 1091 13.47 7.05 -22.47
N MET A 1092 12.87 6.51 -21.40
CA MET A 1092 11.42 6.56 -21.22
C MET A 1092 10.96 7.94 -20.80
N ILE A 1093 11.75 8.65 -19.99
CA ILE A 1093 11.42 10.02 -19.56
C ILE A 1093 11.43 10.97 -20.76
N HIS A 1094 12.43 10.87 -21.66
CA HIS A 1094 12.48 11.61 -22.92
C HIS A 1094 11.31 11.25 -23.82
N SER A 1095 11.02 9.96 -23.98
CA SER A 1095 9.91 9.49 -24.80
C SER A 1095 8.60 10.11 -24.32
N MET A 1096 8.32 10.05 -23.02
CA MET A 1096 7.13 10.65 -22.44
C MET A 1096 7.11 12.17 -22.63
N ALA A 1097 8.21 12.88 -22.37
CA ALA A 1097 8.26 14.33 -22.54
C ALA A 1097 8.04 14.75 -24.01
N VAL A 1098 8.77 14.14 -24.94
CA VAL A 1098 8.68 14.42 -26.37
C VAL A 1098 7.30 14.07 -26.89
N TYR A 1099 6.79 12.89 -26.53
CA TYR A 1099 5.49 12.45 -27.04
C TYR A 1099 4.33 13.21 -26.43
N ALA A 1100 4.41 13.58 -25.15
CA ALA A 1100 3.37 14.34 -24.47
C ALA A 1100 3.26 15.80 -24.92
N PHE A 1101 4.39 16.44 -25.22
CA PHE A 1101 4.50 17.90 -25.27
C PHE A 1101 5.02 18.45 -26.61
N SER A 1102 5.56 17.60 -27.50
CA SER A 1102 5.92 18.01 -28.87
C SER A 1102 4.88 17.55 -29.87
N PRO A 1103 4.39 18.44 -30.77
CA PRO A 1103 3.57 18.02 -31.91
C PRO A 1103 4.30 16.96 -32.72
N SER A 1104 3.55 16.02 -33.30
CA SER A 1104 4.10 14.84 -33.98
C SER A 1104 4.96 15.21 -35.19
N GLU A 1105 4.56 16.25 -35.91
CA GLU A 1105 5.25 16.85 -37.05
C GLU A 1105 6.57 17.54 -36.66
N LYS A 1106 6.81 17.82 -35.38
CA LYS A 1106 8.06 18.40 -34.87
C LYS A 1106 9.05 17.35 -34.36
N ILE A 1107 8.76 16.07 -34.57
CA ILE A 1107 9.62 14.95 -34.18
C ILE A 1107 10.15 14.29 -35.45
N HIS A 1108 11.48 14.18 -35.57
CA HIS A 1108 12.13 13.64 -36.76
C HIS A 1108 12.90 12.35 -36.47
N ARG A 1109 12.88 11.41 -37.41
CA ARG A 1109 13.67 10.18 -37.36
C ARG A 1109 14.71 10.18 -38.47
N PHE A 1110 15.99 10.20 -38.10
CA PHE A 1110 17.11 10.13 -39.03
C PHE A 1110 17.35 8.68 -39.48
N LEU A 1111 17.47 8.47 -40.80
CA LEU A 1111 17.65 7.14 -41.42
C LEU A 1111 18.75 7.14 -42.49
N ASP A 1112 19.42 8.27 -42.68
CA ASP A 1112 20.22 8.62 -43.85
C ASP A 1112 21.71 8.27 -43.71
N PHE A 1113 22.27 8.29 -42.50
CA PHE A 1113 23.65 7.89 -42.22
C PHE A 1113 23.72 6.52 -41.56
N THR A 1114 24.86 5.81 -41.57
CA THR A 1114 25.08 4.55 -40.82
C THR A 1114 25.54 4.87 -39.40
N TYR A 1115 24.89 4.26 -38.41
CA TYR A 1115 25.17 4.49 -36.99
C TYR A 1115 25.24 3.18 -36.21
N GLU A 1116 26.17 3.13 -35.27
CA GLU A 1116 26.39 1.99 -34.40
C GLU A 1116 26.40 2.43 -32.95
N HIS A 1117 25.73 1.67 -32.10
CA HIS A 1117 25.84 1.76 -30.64
C HIS A 1117 25.61 0.38 -30.09
N SER A 1118 26.65 -0.24 -29.53
CA SER A 1118 26.58 -1.63 -29.10
C SER A 1118 27.41 -1.91 -27.85
N THR A 1119 26.93 -2.84 -27.02
CA THR A 1119 27.65 -3.36 -25.86
C THR A 1119 28.16 -4.76 -26.17
N ILE A 1120 29.47 -4.96 -26.02
CA ILE A 1120 30.14 -6.25 -26.23
C ILE A 1120 30.36 -6.92 -24.87
N ASN A 1121 30.08 -8.23 -24.80
CA ASN A 1121 30.44 -9.05 -23.66
C ASN A 1121 31.94 -9.32 -23.65
N THR A 1122 32.63 -8.92 -22.59
CA THR A 1122 34.09 -9.03 -22.47
C THR A 1122 34.58 -10.47 -22.35
N THR A 1123 33.72 -11.41 -21.95
CA THR A 1123 34.05 -12.85 -21.85
C THR A 1123 33.88 -13.58 -23.18
N THR A 1124 32.80 -13.28 -23.92
CA THR A 1124 32.48 -14.01 -25.15
C THR A 1124 32.85 -13.26 -26.43
N GLY A 1125 33.13 -11.95 -26.36
CA GLY A 1125 33.32 -11.08 -27.52
C GLY A 1125 32.06 -10.81 -28.34
N CYS A 1126 30.90 -11.31 -27.90
CA CYS A 1126 29.63 -11.16 -28.60
C CYS A 1126 28.90 -9.88 -28.22
N VAL A 1127 28.15 -9.32 -29.17
CA VAL A 1127 27.20 -8.22 -28.89
C VAL A 1127 26.07 -8.73 -27.98
N ILE A 1128 25.78 -7.97 -26.92
CA ILE A 1128 24.72 -8.29 -25.95
C ILE A 1128 23.59 -7.25 -25.90
N TRP A 1129 23.86 -6.00 -26.29
CA TRP A 1129 22.87 -4.93 -26.39
C TRP A 1129 23.21 -4.01 -27.56
N GLY A 1130 22.20 -3.42 -28.19
CA GLY A 1130 22.38 -2.50 -29.31
C GLY A 1130 22.81 -3.20 -30.61
N GLY A 1131 23.56 -2.50 -31.45
CA GLY A 1131 24.11 -3.01 -32.71
C GLY A 1131 24.36 -1.91 -33.75
N ILE A 1132 24.18 -2.24 -35.03
CA ILE A 1132 24.48 -1.35 -36.17
C ILE A 1132 23.29 -1.21 -37.12
N GLN A 1133 23.13 0.00 -37.68
CA GLN A 1133 22.01 0.38 -38.53
C GLN A 1133 22.52 1.06 -39.80
N ALA A 1134 22.13 0.58 -40.96
CA ALA A 1134 22.48 1.16 -42.25
C ALA A 1134 21.94 2.60 -42.40
N GLY A 1135 22.56 3.40 -43.29
CA GLY A 1135 22.03 4.67 -43.74
C GLY A 1135 21.53 4.59 -45.18
N TYR A 1136 20.35 5.14 -45.47
CA TYR A 1136 19.82 5.23 -46.84
C TYR A 1136 20.77 5.94 -47.81
N ASN A 1137 21.49 6.95 -47.32
CA ASN A 1137 22.40 7.75 -48.13
C ASN A 1137 23.86 7.29 -47.97
N ASP A 1138 24.11 6.18 -47.27
CA ASP A 1138 25.44 5.58 -47.18
C ASP A 1138 25.60 4.46 -48.22
N PRO A 1139 26.27 4.72 -49.35
CA PRO A 1139 26.47 3.72 -50.41
C PRO A 1139 27.35 2.54 -49.94
N ASN A 1140 28.07 2.69 -48.82
CA ASN A 1140 28.92 1.65 -48.23
C ASN A 1140 28.26 0.95 -47.04
N SER A 1141 27.00 1.25 -46.71
CA SER A 1141 26.32 0.75 -45.52
C SER A 1141 26.37 -0.77 -45.42
N ASN A 1142 26.05 -1.49 -46.50
CA ASN A 1142 26.12 -2.96 -46.54
C ASN A 1142 27.51 -3.51 -46.22
N LYS A 1143 28.57 -2.88 -46.73
CA LYS A 1143 29.96 -3.31 -46.45
C LYS A 1143 30.34 -3.06 -44.99
N THR A 1144 29.94 -1.92 -44.44
CA THR A 1144 30.17 -1.56 -43.03
C THR A 1144 29.43 -2.51 -42.09
N LEU A 1145 28.17 -2.81 -42.39
CA LEU A 1145 27.36 -3.77 -41.66
C LEU A 1145 27.98 -5.17 -41.73
N ASP A 1146 28.32 -5.66 -42.92
CA ASP A 1146 28.94 -6.98 -43.08
C ASP A 1146 30.25 -7.12 -42.30
N LYS A 1147 31.06 -6.05 -42.28
CA LYS A 1147 32.26 -6.02 -41.46
C LYS A 1147 31.94 -6.12 -39.96
N PHE A 1148 30.99 -5.31 -39.47
CA PHE A 1148 30.55 -5.37 -38.08
C PHE A 1148 30.05 -6.76 -37.68
N TYR A 1149 29.25 -7.39 -38.55
CA TYR A 1149 28.70 -8.72 -38.32
C TYR A 1149 29.80 -9.80 -38.34
N GLN A 1150 30.76 -9.71 -39.24
CA GLN A 1150 31.91 -10.61 -39.26
C GLN A 1150 32.70 -10.52 -37.95
N GLU A 1151 33.12 -9.31 -37.58
CA GLU A 1151 34.02 -9.06 -36.43
C GLU A 1151 33.34 -9.36 -35.09
N ASN A 1152 32.05 -9.04 -34.92
CA ASN A 1152 31.39 -9.06 -33.60
C ASN A 1152 30.39 -10.22 -33.43
N VAL A 1153 30.17 -11.04 -34.45
CA VAL A 1153 29.24 -12.18 -34.41
C VAL A 1153 29.88 -13.46 -34.90
N LEU A 1154 30.47 -13.45 -36.11
CA LEU A 1154 31.03 -14.66 -36.73
C LEU A 1154 32.37 -15.06 -36.12
N ASP A 1155 33.33 -14.13 -36.01
CA ASP A 1155 34.69 -14.41 -35.52
C ASP A 1155 34.69 -14.90 -34.06
N HIS A 1156 33.65 -14.55 -33.30
CA HIS A 1156 33.47 -14.92 -31.90
C HIS A 1156 32.55 -16.14 -31.70
N ASN A 1157 32.11 -16.82 -32.76
CA ASN A 1157 31.27 -18.02 -32.70
C ASN A 1157 30.00 -17.86 -31.83
N CYS A 1158 29.37 -16.68 -31.88
CA CYS A 1158 28.26 -16.37 -30.98
C CYS A 1158 27.07 -17.35 -31.11
N ALA A 1159 26.92 -18.03 -32.24
CA ALA A 1159 25.79 -18.92 -32.56
C ALA A 1159 25.72 -20.28 -31.84
N THR A 1160 26.83 -20.78 -31.27
CA THR A 1160 26.93 -22.18 -30.80
C THR A 1160 26.91 -22.33 -29.28
N THR A 1161 26.83 -21.24 -28.53
CA THR A 1161 26.79 -21.27 -27.07
C THR A 1161 25.37 -21.51 -26.55
N THR A 1162 25.20 -22.40 -25.58
CA THR A 1162 23.93 -22.83 -24.95
C THR A 1162 23.14 -21.70 -24.26
N SER A 1163 23.62 -20.46 -24.34
CA SER A 1163 23.00 -19.21 -23.90
C SER A 1163 22.25 -18.49 -25.03
N ALA A 1164 21.65 -19.24 -25.96
CA ALA A 1164 20.86 -18.77 -27.10
C ALA A 1164 19.73 -17.77 -26.75
N ILE A 1165 19.38 -17.61 -25.47
CA ILE A 1165 18.37 -16.68 -24.99
C ILE A 1165 18.82 -15.20 -25.05
N ARG A 1166 20.13 -14.87 -25.14
CA ARG A 1166 20.61 -13.46 -25.10
C ARG A 1166 21.05 -12.83 -26.42
N ILE A 1167 21.21 -13.60 -27.50
CA ILE A 1167 21.53 -13.04 -28.85
C ILE A 1167 20.30 -12.38 -29.49
N ILE A 1168 19.12 -12.63 -28.91
CA ILE A 1168 17.79 -12.27 -29.43
C ILE A 1168 17.51 -10.75 -29.37
N ASP A 1169 18.29 -9.97 -28.62
CA ASP A 1169 18.06 -8.53 -28.39
C ASP A 1169 19.04 -7.60 -29.15
N THR A 1170 19.84 -8.14 -30.07
CA THR A 1170 20.82 -7.36 -30.86
C THR A 1170 20.26 -6.92 -32.21
N SER A 1171 20.60 -5.70 -32.63
CA SER A 1171 20.06 -5.06 -33.84
C SER A 1171 21.09 -5.02 -34.98
N TYR A 1172 20.77 -5.65 -36.11
CA TYR A 1172 21.50 -5.51 -37.37
C TYR A 1172 20.47 -5.16 -38.44
N LEU A 1173 20.38 -3.87 -38.78
CA LEU A 1173 19.33 -3.34 -39.63
C LEU A 1173 19.90 -2.91 -40.98
N ILE A 1174 19.63 -3.69 -42.03
CA ILE A 1174 19.98 -3.33 -43.40
C ILE A 1174 19.02 -2.25 -43.92
N GLN A 1175 19.34 -1.66 -45.07
CA GLN A 1175 18.53 -0.58 -45.66
C GLN A 1175 17.05 -0.94 -45.86
N ASP A 1176 16.76 -2.21 -46.19
CA ASP A 1176 15.39 -2.70 -46.37
C ASP A 1176 14.59 -2.78 -45.05
N ASP A 1177 15.28 -2.83 -43.91
CA ASP A 1177 14.66 -2.90 -42.58
C ASP A 1177 14.27 -1.50 -42.04
N LEU A 1178 14.73 -0.44 -42.70
CA LEU A 1178 14.60 0.94 -42.25
C LEU A 1178 13.38 1.65 -42.86
N SER A 1179 12.23 0.98 -43.00
CA SER A 1179 11.04 1.58 -43.64
C SER A 1179 10.72 3.01 -43.14
N PRO A 1180 10.38 3.95 -44.05
CA PRO A 1180 9.88 5.30 -43.70
C PRO A 1180 8.54 5.28 -42.94
N THR A 1181 7.74 4.23 -43.09
CA THR A 1181 6.44 4.05 -42.41
C THR A 1181 6.56 2.97 -41.35
N TYR A 1182 6.30 3.35 -40.09
CA TYR A 1182 6.42 2.48 -38.93
C TYR A 1182 5.03 2.01 -38.47
N GLN A 1183 4.78 0.69 -38.48
CA GLN A 1183 3.56 0.09 -37.90
C GLN A 1183 3.98 -1.14 -37.07
N HIS A 1184 3.43 -1.27 -35.85
CA HIS A 1184 3.81 -2.32 -34.91
C HIS A 1184 2.91 -3.56 -34.99
N HIS A 1185 3.52 -4.73 -35.19
CA HIS A 1185 2.96 -6.00 -34.72
C HIS A 1185 3.65 -6.42 -33.42
N LEU A 1186 2.87 -6.69 -32.37
CA LEU A 1186 3.35 -7.43 -31.19
C LEU A 1186 3.65 -8.87 -31.62
N PRO A 1187 4.81 -9.45 -31.27
CA PRO A 1187 5.15 -10.83 -31.62
C PRO A 1187 4.45 -11.85 -30.70
N SER A 1188 3.13 -11.72 -30.53
CA SER A 1188 2.34 -12.77 -29.87
C SER A 1188 2.05 -13.94 -30.83
N GLU A 1189 2.04 -13.70 -32.15
CA GLU A 1189 1.74 -14.74 -33.14
C GLU A 1189 2.94 -15.62 -33.55
N TYR A 1190 4.18 -15.29 -33.15
CA TYR A 1190 5.37 -16.09 -33.48
C TYR A 1190 5.86 -16.99 -32.33
N ALA A 1191 5.14 -17.05 -31.21
CA ALA A 1191 5.48 -17.90 -30.07
C ALA A 1191 4.94 -19.34 -30.16
N SER A 1192 4.15 -19.69 -31.19
CA SER A 1192 3.56 -21.04 -31.32
C SER A 1192 3.99 -21.78 -32.59
N THR A 1193 5.29 -22.02 -32.78
CA THR A 1193 5.74 -23.19 -33.57
C THR A 1193 7.02 -23.74 -32.98
N THR A 1194 6.87 -24.50 -31.91
CA THR A 1194 7.79 -25.57 -31.54
C THR A 1194 7.67 -26.69 -32.56
N THR A 1195 8.58 -26.72 -33.52
CA THR A 1195 8.95 -27.98 -34.20
C THR A 1195 10.46 -28.13 -34.17
N THR A 1196 10.88 -29.02 -33.28
CA THR A 1196 12.18 -29.68 -33.25
C THR A 1196 12.42 -30.40 -34.59
N THR A 1197 13.22 -29.80 -35.46
CA THR A 1197 13.93 -30.53 -36.51
C THR A 1197 15.35 -29.99 -36.65
N THR A 1198 16.31 -30.82 -36.29
CA THR A 1198 17.72 -30.72 -36.62
C THR A 1198 17.87 -30.73 -38.15
N THR A 1199 17.91 -29.56 -38.78
CA THR A 1199 18.25 -29.43 -40.20
C THR A 1199 19.69 -28.96 -40.36
N THR A 1200 20.50 -29.85 -40.90
CA THR A 1200 21.81 -29.63 -41.49
C THR A 1200 21.80 -28.38 -42.41
N LEU A 1201 22.80 -27.52 -42.25
CA LEU A 1201 23.01 -26.31 -43.06
C LEU A 1201 23.28 -26.69 -44.53
N ASN A 1202 22.27 -26.56 -45.39
CA ASN A 1202 22.47 -26.61 -46.84
C ASN A 1202 23.15 -25.31 -47.33
N LYS A 1203 24.27 -25.47 -48.06
CA LYS A 1203 25.01 -24.41 -48.75
C LYS A 1203 24.24 -23.93 -49.98
N ASN A 1204 24.26 -22.62 -50.26
CA ASN A 1204 23.81 -22.07 -51.54
C ASN A 1204 24.99 -21.98 -52.53
N GLU A 1205 24.70 -21.91 -53.83
CA GLU A 1205 25.65 -22.02 -54.97
C GLU A 1205 26.81 -21.00 -55.02
N ASN A 1206 26.83 -20.00 -54.12
CA ASN A 1206 27.89 -18.99 -54.03
C ASN A 1206 28.85 -19.14 -52.82
N GLY A 1207 28.81 -20.28 -52.11
CA GLY A 1207 29.81 -20.60 -51.07
C GLY A 1207 29.68 -19.84 -49.74
N TYR A 1208 28.74 -18.90 -49.60
CA TYR A 1208 28.42 -18.26 -48.31
C TYR A 1208 27.28 -19.04 -47.62
N GLY A 1209 27.51 -19.53 -46.40
CA GLY A 1209 26.44 -20.07 -45.56
C GLY A 1209 25.36 -19.01 -45.28
N LYS A 1210 24.10 -19.42 -45.05
CA LYS A 1210 23.05 -18.50 -44.61
C LYS A 1210 23.55 -17.72 -43.37
N LYS A 1211 23.74 -16.40 -43.50
CA LYS A 1211 24.04 -15.50 -42.37
C LYS A 1211 22.99 -15.71 -41.27
N LEU A 1212 23.39 -15.76 -40.00
CA LEU A 1212 22.44 -15.83 -38.89
C LEU A 1212 21.65 -14.53 -38.90
N LYS A 1213 20.32 -14.63 -38.92
CA LYS A 1213 19.46 -13.45 -38.85
C LYS A 1213 19.39 -12.99 -37.40
N LEU A 1214 20.05 -11.89 -37.07
CA LEU A 1214 19.73 -11.12 -35.85
C LEU A 1214 18.29 -10.61 -35.99
N LYS A 1215 17.56 -10.42 -34.88
CA LYS A 1215 16.14 -10.05 -34.92
C LYS A 1215 15.95 -8.77 -35.74
N THR A 1216 15.30 -8.90 -36.87
CA THR A 1216 14.99 -7.79 -37.78
C THR A 1216 13.62 -7.22 -37.39
N ILE A 1217 13.53 -5.93 -37.09
CA ILE A 1217 12.25 -5.25 -36.87
C ILE A 1217 11.63 -5.00 -38.25
N MET A 1218 10.66 -5.81 -38.68
CA MET A 1218 9.97 -5.59 -39.97
C MET A 1218 8.92 -4.48 -39.85
N ALA A 1219 8.83 -3.61 -40.86
CA ALA A 1219 7.84 -2.54 -40.97
C ALA A 1219 7.01 -2.69 -42.27
N GLY A 1220 5.69 -2.45 -42.17
CA GLY A 1220 4.69 -2.60 -43.25
C GLY A 1220 4.61 -1.43 -44.25
N LYS A 1221 3.70 -1.54 -45.25
CA LYS A 1221 3.57 -0.70 -46.47
C LYS A 1221 2.76 0.61 -46.32
N VAL A 1222 3.41 1.72 -46.76
CA VAL A 1222 3.01 2.97 -47.49
C VAL A 1222 1.70 3.72 -47.18
N GLU A 1223 1.83 5.04 -46.88
CA GLU A 1223 0.99 6.15 -47.39
C GLU A 1223 1.81 7.47 -47.55
N TYR A 1224 1.30 8.44 -48.34
CA TYR A 1224 1.99 9.56 -49.00
C TYR A 1224 2.34 10.80 -48.12
N PRO A 1225 3.21 11.74 -48.59
CA PRO A 1225 3.75 12.86 -47.80
C PRO A 1225 2.70 13.88 -47.35
N GLY A 1226 2.67 14.20 -46.05
CA GLY A 1226 1.83 15.27 -45.48
C GLY A 1226 1.15 14.96 -44.15
N GLN A 1227 1.26 13.73 -43.64
CA GLN A 1227 0.69 13.32 -42.35
C GLN A 1227 1.82 12.95 -41.38
N GLY A 1228 1.85 13.61 -40.21
CA GLY A 1228 2.83 13.34 -39.17
C GLY A 1228 2.76 11.89 -38.67
N LEU A 1229 3.83 11.42 -38.03
CA LEU A 1229 4.09 10.06 -37.55
C LEU A 1229 3.00 9.42 -36.64
N LEU A 1230 1.89 10.12 -36.35
CA LEU A 1230 0.91 9.77 -35.31
C LEU A 1230 -0.55 10.01 -35.72
N SER A 1231 -0.87 10.10 -37.02
CA SER A 1231 -2.27 9.97 -37.47
C SER A 1231 -2.62 8.48 -37.63
N GLY A 1232 -2.96 7.85 -36.50
CA GLY A 1232 -3.49 6.50 -36.42
C GLY A 1232 -4.21 6.32 -35.09
#